data_AF-A0ABD3WIT0-F1
#
_entry.id   AF-A0ABD3WIT0-F1
#
_cell.length_a   1.000
_cell.length_b   1.000
_cell.length_c   1.000
_cell.angle_alpha   90.00
_cell.angle_beta   90.00
_cell.angle_gamma   90.00
#
_symmetry.space_group_name_H-M   'P 1'
#
loop_
_entity.id
_entity.type
_entity.pdbx_description
1 polymer ?
#
loop_
_entity_poly.entity_id
_entity_poly.type
_entity_poly.pdbx_seq_one_letter_code
_entity_poly.pdbx_strand_id
1 'polypeptide(L)'
;MLRAVRLNNFVKFRNDCMFSFREGGAYFFVGENGSEKSSVLEGIRRCLSRDANTSFSGFPDESKPSYIICEYEMPDGCLLSDCKKVFTSFLYIPDTTSTYKYAKNVLLVKKDEVFIEFIERENDAYLMKHRTCSFQDEEEQNIRKEIFKYLPLCTKDSDSSDNNITTLLAFLKKLLYARREDTVASETADKHSEVENVLSSLENSLVFTFGQRSLGPLLWSKSKLIAIPKRDKNYRTARGKCEIINYFLSNSNSYDTQKEDKIFRLLTNQANYVFYLKKDGLVSVKLDGDGVEVLKLSEGILEAKYLSLLLACKEHFTILLQEPDRGMHPQMIKLIRDIVLPEVKDKTIIIVFHNPIIISSWCIPRTYKFYKDRDGDKLISKMVAVGRVAKEGKYKIPRLLASEDYVCMLFARNVIFVEGQSDFFFVKAIIEHIMTQPNDKSTQRVLNLALSGETKNTQQFLTFLASLHVVKLSGEKNKHKWKYVSRELRLSGWFLLDRDAVVQVQTVDTCNLAADTIAWTKNSKETSLSTFMFQPKMEDGLVSQDLKSRYVDFVKKNKWLEARQCLEEEGVFVWRSGDLEDVFIDIVKNFEWADETTKIWSSNQTFLDDNVSDENIRESTVSAFNLCGKDSDITQFILFLERTQRVGLGSNIQK
;
A
#
# COMPACT_ATOMS: atom_id res chain seq x y z
N MET A 1 10.70 0.46 23.59
CA MET A 1 10.24 -0.12 22.30
C MET A 1 8.76 0.19 22.10
N LEU A 2 8.37 0.72 20.94
CA LEU A 2 6.96 0.88 20.58
C LEU A 2 6.30 -0.50 20.38
N ARG A 3 5.13 -0.71 20.99
CA ARG A 3 4.38 -1.97 21.02
C ARG A 3 2.99 -1.90 20.41
N ALA A 4 2.35 -0.74 20.46
CA ALA A 4 1.09 -0.54 19.77
C ALA A 4 0.89 0.93 19.42
N VAL A 5 0.13 1.17 18.36
CA VAL A 5 -0.36 2.49 17.99
C VAL A 5 -1.85 2.35 17.70
N ARG A 6 -2.66 3.25 18.24
CA ARG A 6 -4.07 3.34 17.88
C ARG A 6 -4.39 4.77 17.51
N LEU A 7 -5.08 4.98 16.40
CA LEU A 7 -5.45 6.31 15.93
C LEU A 7 -6.88 6.34 15.43
N ASN A 8 -7.52 7.50 15.56
CA ASN A 8 -8.88 7.73 15.09
C ASN A 8 -9.08 9.20 14.74
N ASN A 9 -9.88 9.46 13.71
CA ASN A 9 -10.18 10.81 13.21
C ASN A 9 -8.92 11.67 13.00
N PHE A 10 -7.83 11.09 12.50
CA PHE A 10 -6.51 11.73 12.37
C PHE A 10 -6.12 11.88 10.90
N VAL A 11 -5.82 13.10 10.44
CA VAL A 11 -5.46 13.42 9.04
C VAL A 11 -6.58 13.06 8.05
N LYS A 12 -6.55 11.86 7.46
CA LYS A 12 -7.64 11.32 6.62
C LYS A 12 -8.18 9.99 7.14
N PHE A 13 -7.66 9.49 8.25
CA PHE A 13 -8.19 8.31 8.93
C PHE A 13 -9.42 8.71 9.72
N ARG A 14 -10.62 8.41 9.22
CA ARG A 14 -11.88 8.67 9.93
C ARG A 14 -12.21 7.64 10.99
N ASN A 15 -11.78 6.41 10.75
CA ASN A 15 -12.13 5.28 11.57
C ASN A 15 -10.94 4.90 12.45
N ASP A 16 -11.27 4.20 13.52
CA ASP A 16 -10.29 3.65 14.43
C ASP A 16 -9.38 2.64 13.71
N CYS A 17 -8.07 2.82 13.89
CA CYS A 17 -7.03 2.01 13.28
C CYS A 17 -6.05 1.60 14.38
N MET A 18 -5.80 0.29 14.51
CA MET A 18 -4.87 -0.25 15.51
C MET A 18 -3.72 -1.02 14.86
N PHE A 19 -2.51 -0.68 15.26
CA PHE A 19 -1.26 -1.34 14.90
C PHE A 19 -0.69 -2.03 16.13
N SER A 20 -0.31 -3.30 16.00
CA SER A 20 0.30 -4.08 17.07
C SER A 20 1.69 -4.55 16.65
N PHE A 21 2.67 -4.28 17.52
CA PHE A 21 4.08 -4.57 17.35
C PHE A 21 4.58 -5.51 18.46
N ARG A 22 3.84 -6.61 18.67
CA ARG A 22 4.04 -7.53 19.81
C ARG A 22 5.45 -8.10 19.88
N GLU A 23 6.04 -8.38 18.73
CA GLU A 23 7.41 -8.88 18.62
C GLU A 23 8.33 -7.75 18.19
N GLY A 24 9.58 -7.74 18.68
CA GLY A 24 10.59 -6.91 18.05
C GLY A 24 10.82 -7.29 16.58
N GLY A 25 11.41 -6.37 15.85
CA GLY A 25 11.81 -6.44 14.45
C GLY A 25 11.02 -5.52 13.53
N ALA A 26 11.06 -5.84 12.23
CA ALA A 26 10.53 -4.97 11.19
C ALA A 26 9.04 -5.17 10.91
N TYR A 27 8.34 -4.05 10.71
CA TYR A 27 6.95 -3.93 10.32
C TYR A 27 6.84 -3.05 9.08
N PHE A 28 5.96 -3.43 8.17
CA PHE A 28 5.93 -2.88 6.81
C PHE A 28 4.63 -2.15 6.56
N PHE A 29 4.72 -0.87 6.24
CA PHE A 29 3.58 -0.05 5.81
C PHE A 29 3.64 0.08 4.30
N VAL A 30 2.66 -0.55 3.63
CA VAL A 30 2.55 -0.61 2.17
C VAL A 30 1.20 -0.08 1.71
N GLY A 31 1.04 0.20 0.42
CA GLY A 31 -0.22 0.72 -0.13
C GLY A 31 0.00 1.79 -1.18
N GLU A 32 -1.10 2.25 -1.78
CA GLU A 32 -1.06 3.24 -2.85
C GLU A 32 -0.46 4.60 -2.41
N ASN A 33 -0.05 5.42 -3.37
CA ASN A 33 0.51 6.73 -3.07
C ASN A 33 -0.53 7.69 -2.46
N GLY A 34 -0.10 8.41 -1.44
CA GLY A 34 -0.95 9.33 -0.68
C GLY A 34 -2.01 8.66 0.19
N SER A 35 -1.87 7.38 0.50
CA SER A 35 -2.70 6.64 1.47
C SER A 35 -2.34 6.92 2.95
N GLU A 36 -1.70 8.07 3.21
CA GLU A 36 -1.35 8.58 4.55
C GLU A 36 -0.41 7.69 5.40
N LYS A 37 0.39 6.82 4.77
CA LYS A 37 1.41 5.98 5.46
C LYS A 37 2.36 6.81 6.32
N SER A 38 2.96 7.84 5.73
CA SER A 38 3.90 8.74 6.42
C SER A 38 3.21 9.56 7.52
N SER A 39 1.91 9.83 7.38
CA SER A 39 1.12 10.56 8.36
C SER A 39 0.96 9.78 9.66
N VAL A 40 0.94 8.44 9.61
CA VAL A 40 0.99 7.61 10.84
C VAL A 40 2.32 7.78 11.56
N LEU A 41 3.44 7.77 10.83
CA LEU A 41 4.74 7.93 11.46
C LEU A 41 4.92 9.34 12.07
N GLU A 42 4.42 10.36 11.38
CA GLU A 42 4.36 11.73 11.90
C GLU A 42 3.47 11.82 13.15
N GLY A 43 2.35 11.11 13.17
CA GLY A 43 1.51 11.00 14.35
C GLY A 43 2.25 10.39 15.55
N ILE A 44 3.00 9.31 15.34
CA ILE A 44 3.84 8.69 16.39
C ILE A 44 4.88 9.68 16.91
N ARG A 45 5.53 10.43 16.00
CA ARG A 45 6.52 11.46 16.36
C ARG A 45 5.90 12.56 17.23
N ARG A 46 4.69 13.02 16.91
CA ARG A 46 3.96 14.05 17.66
C ARG A 46 3.54 13.60 19.07
N CYS A 47 3.35 12.30 19.29
CA CYS A 47 3.12 11.79 20.63
C CYS A 47 4.34 11.97 21.56
N LEU A 48 5.55 12.11 21.01
CA LEU A 48 6.79 12.23 21.78
C LEU A 48 7.33 13.66 21.82
N SER A 49 7.51 14.28 20.66
CA SER A 49 8.21 15.56 20.57
C SER A 49 7.33 16.75 20.98
N ARG A 50 7.91 17.72 21.69
CA ARG A 50 7.24 19.00 22.06
C ARG A 50 7.28 20.01 20.90
N ASP A 51 8.37 19.98 20.15
CA ASP A 51 8.68 20.93 19.08
C ASP A 51 8.30 20.43 17.69
N ALA A 52 7.84 19.18 17.59
CA ALA A 52 7.31 18.62 16.35
C ALA A 52 6.14 19.46 15.85
N ASN A 53 6.44 20.36 14.90
CA ASN A 53 5.52 21.25 14.19
C ASN A 53 4.05 20.94 14.47
N THR A 54 3.44 21.76 15.31
CA THR A 54 2.00 21.86 15.53
C THR A 54 1.23 22.28 14.28
N SER A 55 1.89 22.35 13.12
CA SER A 55 1.24 22.59 11.83
C SER A 55 0.10 21.58 11.68
N PHE A 56 -1.10 22.14 11.66
CA PHE A 56 -2.36 21.44 11.77
C PHE A 56 -2.43 20.39 10.67
N SER A 57 -2.30 19.12 11.05
CA SER A 57 -2.81 18.04 10.22
C SER A 57 -4.32 18.15 10.29
N GLY A 58 -4.98 18.35 9.14
CA GLY A 58 -6.44 18.45 9.10
C GLY A 58 -7.12 17.32 9.87
N PHE A 59 -8.19 17.62 10.61
CA PHE A 59 -9.06 16.59 11.17
C PHE A 59 -10.15 16.27 10.14
N PRO A 60 -10.40 14.99 9.82
CA PRO A 60 -11.48 14.62 8.90
C PRO A 60 -12.88 15.12 9.33
N ASP A 61 -13.07 15.21 10.65
CA ASP A 61 -14.30 15.64 11.33
C ASP A 61 -13.94 16.43 12.60
N GLU A 62 -13.98 17.76 12.52
CA GLU A 62 -13.64 18.64 13.65
C GLU A 62 -14.65 18.58 14.81
N SER A 63 -15.84 18.00 14.58
CA SER A 63 -16.88 17.82 15.60
C SER A 63 -16.65 16.59 16.47
N LYS A 64 -15.73 15.70 16.07
CA LYS A 64 -15.41 14.47 16.78
C LYS A 64 -14.04 14.55 17.44
N PRO A 65 -13.84 13.85 18.57
CA PRO A 65 -12.52 13.69 19.13
C PRO A 65 -11.58 13.02 18.12
N SER A 66 -10.32 13.42 18.12
CA SER A 66 -9.26 12.83 17.31
C SER A 66 -8.11 12.44 18.21
N TYR A 67 -7.58 11.25 18.04
CA TYR A 67 -6.48 10.79 18.87
C TYR A 67 -5.49 9.93 18.11
N ILE A 68 -4.27 9.94 18.62
CA ILE A 68 -3.30 8.87 18.44
C ILE A 68 -2.72 8.52 19.81
N ILE A 69 -2.66 7.22 20.10
CA ILE A 69 -2.17 6.65 21.37
C ILE A 69 -1.08 5.65 21.02
N CYS A 70 0.08 5.79 21.64
CA CYS A 70 1.24 4.92 21.45
C CYS A 70 1.55 4.22 22.77
N GLU A 71 1.70 2.89 22.73
CA GLU A 71 2.15 2.08 23.87
C GLU A 71 3.61 1.71 23.68
N TYR A 72 4.43 1.99 24.69
CA TYR A 72 5.84 1.65 24.75
C TYR A 72 6.10 0.68 25.90
N GLU A 73 6.96 -0.30 25.65
CA GLU A 73 7.56 -1.15 26.66
C GLU A 73 9.00 -0.71 26.89
N MET A 74 9.39 -0.58 28.14
CA MET A 74 10.75 -0.16 28.51
C MET A 74 11.67 -1.36 28.66
N PRO A 75 12.90 -1.31 28.13
CA PRO A 75 13.89 -2.33 28.39
C PRO A 75 14.39 -2.27 29.84
N ASP A 76 14.79 -3.42 30.37
CA ASP A 76 15.39 -3.53 31.70
C ASP A 76 16.65 -2.64 31.80
N GLY A 77 16.81 -1.96 32.94
CA GLY A 77 17.99 -1.12 33.20
C GLY A 77 17.95 0.29 32.59
N CYS A 78 16.87 0.71 31.93
CA CYS A 78 16.68 2.12 31.61
C CYS A 78 16.43 2.95 32.90
N LEU A 79 16.59 4.29 32.83
CA LEU A 79 16.26 5.24 33.92
C LEU A 79 14.84 5.05 34.49
N LEU A 80 13.99 4.35 33.75
CA LEU A 80 12.62 4.00 34.08
C LEU A 80 12.43 2.49 34.27
N SER A 81 13.42 1.76 34.78
CA SER A 81 13.36 0.29 34.94
C SER A 81 12.13 -0.20 35.70
N ASP A 82 11.55 0.62 36.57
CA ASP A 82 10.32 0.27 37.29
C ASP A 82 9.02 0.55 36.49
N CYS A 83 9.10 1.24 35.33
CA CYS A 83 8.00 1.45 34.39
C CYS A 83 7.96 0.31 33.37
N LYS A 84 7.11 -0.70 33.54
CA LYS A 84 6.96 -1.75 32.51
C LYS A 84 6.36 -1.22 31.21
N LYS A 85 5.43 -0.25 31.31
CA LYS A 85 4.73 0.33 30.16
C LYS A 85 4.61 1.84 30.29
N VAL A 86 4.69 2.51 29.15
CA VAL A 86 4.42 3.95 29.04
C VAL A 86 3.49 4.17 27.87
N PHE A 87 2.49 5.02 28.05
CA PHE A 87 1.60 5.41 26.97
C PHE A 87 1.75 6.89 26.70
N THR A 88 1.91 7.26 25.44
CA THR A 88 1.88 8.65 25.01
C THR A 88 0.72 8.85 24.06
N SER A 89 0.16 10.06 24.04
CA SER A 89 -0.97 10.35 23.19
C SER A 89 -1.00 11.78 22.74
N PHE A 90 -1.53 11.99 21.54
CA PHE A 90 -1.95 13.29 21.05
C PHE A 90 -3.46 13.24 20.87
N LEU A 91 -4.17 14.11 21.59
CA LEU A 91 -5.62 14.13 21.66
C LEU A 91 -6.14 15.53 21.30
N TYR A 92 -7.14 15.54 20.44
CA TYR A 92 -7.97 16.69 20.12
C TYR A 92 -9.38 16.41 20.62
N ILE A 93 -9.91 17.31 21.45
CA ILE A 93 -11.29 17.26 21.92
C ILE A 93 -11.99 18.53 21.42
N PRO A 94 -13.03 18.42 20.58
CA PRO A 94 -13.83 19.56 20.21
C PRO A 94 -14.46 20.22 21.44
N ASP A 95 -14.29 21.54 21.56
CA ASP A 95 -14.98 22.37 22.55
C ASP A 95 -16.08 23.18 21.87
N THR A 96 -17.21 23.36 22.55
CA THR A 96 -18.36 24.13 22.04
C THR A 96 -18.08 25.64 22.04
N THR A 97 -17.03 26.10 22.73
CA THR A 97 -16.74 27.51 22.99
C THR A 97 -15.75 28.16 22.03
N SER A 98 -15.58 27.66 20.79
CA SER A 98 -14.66 28.18 19.75
C SER A 98 -13.15 28.18 20.07
N THR A 99 -12.75 27.75 21.27
CA THR A 99 -11.35 27.52 21.66
C THR A 99 -10.98 26.06 21.42
N TYR A 100 -10.05 25.81 20.50
CA TYR A 100 -9.53 24.46 20.25
C TYR A 100 -8.61 24.04 21.38
N LYS A 101 -8.98 22.97 22.09
CA LYS A 101 -8.13 22.39 23.14
C LYS A 101 -7.44 21.14 22.61
N TYR A 102 -6.11 21.17 22.59
CA TYR A 102 -5.29 19.99 22.38
C TYR A 102 -4.81 19.50 23.74
N ALA A 103 -4.75 18.19 23.90
CA ALA A 103 -4.16 17.56 25.06
C ALA A 103 -3.07 16.61 24.56
N LYS A 104 -1.85 16.79 25.05
CA LYS A 104 -0.77 15.84 24.82
C LYS A 104 -0.59 15.04 26.10
N ASN A 105 -1.23 13.88 26.19
CA ASN A 105 -1.21 13.14 27.46
C ASN A 105 -0.04 12.15 27.48
N VAL A 106 0.66 12.08 28.62
CA VAL A 106 1.77 11.15 28.85
C VAL A 106 1.44 10.32 30.07
N LEU A 107 0.86 9.14 29.86
CA LEU A 107 0.58 8.23 30.96
C LEU A 107 1.81 7.37 31.27
N LEU A 108 2.28 7.45 32.51
CA LEU A 108 3.27 6.53 33.07
C LEU A 108 2.57 5.40 33.83
N VAL A 109 2.90 4.13 33.53
CA VAL A 109 2.41 2.99 34.33
C VAL A 109 3.50 2.56 35.31
N LYS A 110 3.90 3.50 36.17
CA LYS A 110 4.77 3.24 37.33
C LYS A 110 4.13 3.90 38.53
N LYS A 111 4.02 3.13 39.63
CA LYS A 111 3.35 3.54 40.87
C LYS A 111 1.89 3.99 40.66
N ASP A 112 1.26 3.49 39.60
CA ASP A 112 -0.06 3.90 39.13
C ASP A 112 -0.17 5.42 38.83
N GLU A 113 0.88 6.20 38.60
CA GLU A 113 0.74 7.66 38.47
C GLU A 113 0.40 8.12 37.05
N VAL A 114 -0.68 8.89 36.87
CA VAL A 114 -1.05 9.45 35.57
C VAL A 114 -0.49 10.86 35.45
N PHE A 115 0.17 11.18 34.34
CA PHE A 115 0.59 12.54 34.02
C PHE A 115 -0.15 13.01 32.77
N ILE A 116 -0.60 14.26 32.78
CA ILE A 116 -1.34 14.82 31.66
C ILE A 116 -0.81 16.21 31.40
N GLU A 117 -0.22 16.42 30.22
CA GLU A 117 0.21 17.72 29.74
C GLU A 117 -0.84 18.27 28.77
N PHE A 118 -1.33 19.48 29.06
CA PHE A 118 -2.35 20.12 28.22
C PHE A 118 -1.69 21.20 27.36
N ILE A 119 -2.12 21.31 26.11
CA ILE A 119 -1.63 22.34 25.18
C ILE A 119 -2.85 23.12 24.69
N GLU A 120 -3.11 24.25 25.33
CA GLU A 120 -4.22 25.12 24.95
C GLU A 120 -3.80 26.05 23.80
N ARG A 121 -4.68 26.23 22.81
CA ARG A 121 -4.49 27.19 21.74
C ARG A 121 -5.56 28.26 21.83
N GLU A 122 -5.12 29.52 21.86
CA GLU A 122 -6.02 30.68 21.98
C GLU A 122 -5.68 31.68 20.86
N ASN A 123 -6.66 31.98 19.99
CA ASN A 123 -6.58 33.01 18.94
C ASN A 123 -5.29 32.98 18.09
N ASP A 124 -5.01 31.83 17.47
CA ASP A 124 -3.83 31.56 16.62
C ASP A 124 -2.45 31.65 17.31
N ALA A 125 -2.35 32.15 18.54
CA ALA A 125 -1.15 32.11 19.35
C ALA A 125 -1.05 30.78 20.13
N TYR A 126 0.14 30.18 20.14
CA TYR A 126 0.43 29.02 20.96
C TYR A 126 0.74 29.49 22.38
N LEU A 127 -0.23 29.39 23.29
CA LEU A 127 0.02 29.55 24.71
C LEU A 127 0.24 28.18 25.31
N MET A 128 1.49 27.70 25.30
CA MET A 128 1.82 26.43 25.97
C MET A 128 1.67 26.63 27.48
N LYS A 129 0.56 26.13 28.02
CA LYS A 129 0.32 26.04 29.46
C LYS A 129 0.63 24.63 29.94
N HIS A 130 1.86 24.41 30.40
CA HIS A 130 2.22 23.15 31.03
C HIS A 130 1.46 23.01 32.35
N ARG A 131 0.67 21.95 32.47
CA ARG A 131 -0.01 21.56 33.70
C ARG A 131 0.38 20.13 33.99
N THR A 132 0.74 19.84 35.24
CA THR A 132 0.99 18.48 35.71
C THR A 132 -0.04 18.20 36.80
N CYS A 133 -0.87 17.18 36.61
CA CYS A 133 -1.87 16.79 37.60
C CYS A 133 -1.37 15.56 38.34
N SER A 134 -1.13 15.66 39.66
CA SER A 134 -1.04 14.49 40.52
C SER A 134 -2.38 14.26 41.19
N PHE A 135 -2.93 13.06 41.00
CA PHE A 135 -4.26 12.67 41.45
C PHE A 135 -4.26 12.39 42.95
N GLN A 136 -4.66 13.36 43.78
CA GLN A 136 -4.72 13.19 45.25
C GLN A 136 -6.15 13.00 45.77
N ASP A 137 -7.14 13.64 45.14
CA ASP A 137 -8.54 13.56 45.55
C ASP A 137 -9.22 12.22 45.17
N GLU A 138 -10.28 11.83 45.89
CA GLU A 138 -10.97 10.56 45.67
C GLU A 138 -11.61 10.44 44.27
N GLU A 139 -12.16 11.53 43.75
CA GLU A 139 -12.67 11.60 42.37
C GLU A 139 -11.52 11.43 41.35
N GLU A 140 -10.38 12.04 41.63
CA GLU A 140 -9.16 11.91 40.84
C GLU A 140 -8.59 10.49 40.88
N GLN A 141 -8.63 9.81 42.03
CA GLN A 141 -8.26 8.40 42.16
C GLN A 141 -9.21 7.48 41.39
N ASN A 142 -10.51 7.80 41.32
CA ASN A 142 -11.46 7.05 40.50
C ASN A 142 -11.23 7.25 39.00
N ILE A 143 -10.95 8.49 38.58
CA ILE A 143 -10.58 8.77 37.19
C ILE A 143 -9.28 8.04 36.81
N ARG A 144 -8.28 8.09 37.68
CA ARG A 144 -7.03 7.33 37.55
C ARG A 144 -7.30 5.83 37.36
N LYS A 145 -8.09 5.21 38.24
CA LYS A 145 -8.47 3.79 38.12
C LYS A 145 -9.11 3.47 36.77
N GLU A 146 -10.00 4.31 36.28
CA GLU A 146 -10.65 4.10 34.98
C GLU A 146 -9.68 4.32 33.80
N ILE A 147 -8.77 5.30 33.86
CA ILE A 147 -7.70 5.46 32.85
C ILE A 147 -6.83 4.19 32.80
N PHE A 148 -6.40 3.66 33.94
CA PHE A 148 -5.61 2.42 34.00
C PHE A 148 -6.38 1.20 33.52
N LYS A 149 -7.69 1.16 33.75
CA LYS A 149 -8.56 0.08 33.29
C LYS A 149 -8.70 0.11 31.77
N TYR A 150 -8.96 1.27 31.17
CA TYR A 150 -9.26 1.34 29.74
C TYR A 150 -8.04 1.47 28.85
N LEU A 151 -6.98 2.18 29.25
CA LEU A 151 -5.87 2.46 28.33
C LEU A 151 -5.15 1.18 27.81
N PRO A 152 -4.88 0.15 28.64
CA PRO A 152 -4.35 -1.12 28.14
C PRO A 152 -5.36 -1.94 27.33
N LEU A 153 -6.66 -1.66 27.47
CA LEU A 153 -7.71 -2.26 26.65
C LEU A 153 -7.87 -1.53 25.31
N CYS A 154 -7.49 -0.24 25.25
CA CYS A 154 -7.46 0.52 24.02
C CYS A 154 -6.45 -0.05 23.03
N THR A 155 -5.40 -0.74 23.47
CA THR A 155 -4.41 -1.38 22.58
C THR A 155 -4.66 -2.88 22.34
N LYS A 156 -5.81 -3.40 22.81
CA LYS A 156 -6.24 -4.78 22.54
C LYS A 156 -7.26 -4.82 21.41
N ASP A 157 -7.08 -5.82 20.57
CA ASP A 157 -7.95 -6.17 19.45
C ASP A 157 -9.24 -6.81 20.01
N SER A 158 -10.24 -6.00 20.32
CA SER A 158 -11.54 -6.50 20.77
C SER A 158 -12.65 -5.51 20.41
N ASP A 159 -13.84 -6.04 20.09
CA ASP A 159 -15.03 -5.24 19.79
C ASP A 159 -15.44 -4.33 20.97
N SER A 160 -15.03 -4.69 22.20
CA SER A 160 -15.25 -3.87 23.41
C SER A 160 -14.42 -2.58 23.46
N SER A 161 -13.44 -2.43 22.56
CA SER A 161 -12.41 -1.42 22.67
C SER A 161 -12.87 0.00 22.29
N ASP A 162 -13.94 0.13 21.49
CA ASP A 162 -14.53 1.44 21.15
C ASP A 162 -15.22 2.07 22.36
N ASN A 163 -15.99 1.29 23.13
CA ASN A 163 -16.62 1.74 24.37
C ASN A 163 -15.57 2.19 25.40
N ASN A 164 -14.45 1.46 25.48
CA ASN A 164 -13.35 1.79 26.38
C ASN A 164 -12.71 3.15 26.03
N ILE A 165 -12.54 3.44 24.73
CA ILE A 165 -12.03 4.73 24.28
C ILE A 165 -13.02 5.86 24.52
N THR A 166 -14.29 5.68 24.16
CA THR A 166 -15.30 6.72 24.43
C THR A 166 -15.34 7.08 25.91
N THR A 167 -15.22 6.06 26.77
CA THR A 167 -15.16 6.22 28.21
C THR A 167 -13.89 6.97 28.64
N LEU A 168 -12.71 6.56 28.16
CA LEU A 168 -11.44 7.27 28.40
C LEU A 168 -11.50 8.74 27.98
N LEU A 169 -12.04 9.02 26.79
CA LEU A 169 -12.20 10.38 26.27
C LEU A 169 -13.14 11.22 27.13
N ALA A 170 -14.26 10.64 27.59
CA ALA A 170 -15.17 11.31 28.51
C ALA A 170 -14.47 11.64 29.84
N PHE A 171 -13.62 10.75 30.36
CA PHE A 171 -12.85 10.99 31.58
C PHE A 171 -11.79 12.08 31.40
N LEU A 172 -11.02 12.06 30.31
CA LEU A 172 -10.06 13.12 29.99
C LEU A 172 -10.76 14.48 29.81
N LYS A 173 -11.94 14.47 29.19
CA LYS A 173 -12.79 15.66 29.06
C LYS A 173 -13.23 16.19 30.43
N LYS A 174 -13.67 15.33 31.35
CA LYS A 174 -14.02 15.75 32.73
C LYS A 174 -12.83 16.41 33.45
N LEU A 175 -11.64 15.79 33.38
CA LEU A 175 -10.42 16.36 33.97
C LEU A 175 -10.07 17.74 33.42
N LEU A 176 -10.24 17.93 32.11
CA LEU A 176 -10.02 19.20 31.43
C LEU A 176 -10.91 20.33 31.98
N TYR A 177 -12.16 20.04 32.36
CA TYR A 177 -13.10 21.05 32.84
C TYR A 177 -13.07 21.26 34.36
N ALA A 178 -12.68 20.25 35.16
CA ALA A 178 -12.72 20.31 36.61
C ALA A 178 -11.75 21.34 37.25
N ARG A 179 -10.64 21.71 36.59
CA ARG A 179 -9.58 22.59 37.16
C ARG A 179 -9.47 23.97 36.49
N ARG A 180 -10.58 24.68 36.35
CA ARG A 180 -10.58 26.09 35.92
C ARG A 180 -10.17 27.08 37.02
N GLU A 181 -10.06 26.67 38.28
CA GLU A 181 -9.69 27.56 39.40
C GLU A 181 -8.20 27.45 39.79
N ASP A 182 -7.56 28.61 39.91
CA ASP A 182 -6.11 28.87 40.00
C ASP A 182 -5.44 28.32 41.26
N THR A 183 -4.96 27.08 41.23
CA THR A 183 -3.92 26.61 42.18
C THR A 183 -2.68 26.16 41.43
N VAL A 184 -1.80 27.12 41.13
CA VAL A 184 -0.40 26.87 40.77
C VAL A 184 0.35 26.60 42.07
N ALA A 185 0.38 25.35 42.51
CA ALA A 185 1.10 24.93 43.71
C ALA A 185 2.57 24.64 43.37
N SER A 186 3.50 25.21 44.14
CA SER A 186 4.96 25.12 43.98
C SER A 186 5.55 23.70 44.18
N GLU A 187 4.77 22.70 44.56
CA GLU A 187 5.19 21.29 44.68
C GLU A 187 5.27 20.55 43.33
N THR A 188 4.86 21.18 42.22
CA THR A 188 4.82 20.53 40.90
C THR A 188 6.14 20.52 40.15
N ALA A 189 7.17 21.26 40.58
CA ALA A 189 8.42 21.42 39.83
C ALA A 189 9.24 20.12 39.72
N ASP A 190 9.40 19.38 40.83
CA ASP A 190 10.19 18.14 40.84
C ASP A 190 9.52 17.01 40.04
N LYS A 191 8.19 16.89 40.13
CA LYS A 191 7.41 15.92 39.34
C LYS A 191 7.38 16.26 37.84
N HIS A 192 7.40 17.55 37.50
CA HIS A 192 7.53 17.99 36.11
C HIS A 192 8.87 17.54 35.52
N SER A 193 9.95 17.63 36.29
CA SER A 193 11.27 17.13 35.88
C SER A 193 11.26 15.61 35.60
N GLU A 194 10.56 14.80 36.40
CA GLU A 194 10.47 13.35 36.16
C GLU A 194 9.77 13.01 34.83
N VAL A 195 8.65 13.66 34.52
CA VAL A 195 7.94 13.47 33.24
C VAL A 195 8.79 13.95 32.06
N GLU A 196 9.49 15.06 32.22
CA GLU A 196 10.43 15.55 31.20
C GLU A 196 11.55 14.57 30.94
N ASN A 197 12.12 13.98 31.99
CA ASN A 197 13.14 12.96 31.87
C ASN A 197 12.60 11.72 31.14
N VAL A 198 11.35 11.33 31.40
CA VAL A 198 10.68 10.22 30.71
C VAL A 198 10.49 10.51 29.23
N LEU A 199 9.89 11.64 28.90
CA LEU A 199 9.64 12.05 27.52
C LEU A 199 10.94 12.17 26.75
N SER A 200 11.95 12.83 27.33
CA SER A 200 13.27 12.97 26.73
C SER A 200 13.92 11.61 26.53
N SER A 201 13.80 10.69 27.50
CA SER A 201 14.31 9.32 27.35
C SER A 201 13.60 8.56 26.22
N LEU A 202 12.28 8.69 26.12
CA LEU A 202 11.50 8.10 25.03
C LEU A 202 11.87 8.69 23.67
N GLU A 203 11.96 10.01 23.58
CA GLU A 203 12.34 10.74 22.38
C GLU A 203 13.76 10.32 21.94
N ASN A 204 14.73 10.24 22.85
CA ASN A 204 16.08 9.75 22.55
C ASN A 204 16.10 8.26 22.12
N SER A 205 15.14 7.46 22.60
CA SER A 205 15.00 6.06 22.21
C SER A 205 14.33 5.84 20.85
N LEU A 206 13.76 6.89 20.27
CA LEU A 206 13.06 6.88 18.99
C LEU A 206 13.85 7.68 17.97
N VAL A 207 14.09 7.08 16.80
CA VAL A 207 14.67 7.79 15.66
C VAL A 207 13.71 7.74 14.49
N PHE A 208 13.55 8.89 13.84
CA PHE A 208 12.71 9.03 12.67
C PHE A 208 13.55 9.55 11.51
N THR A 209 13.61 8.81 10.40
CA THR A 209 14.23 9.30 9.17
C THR A 209 13.17 9.85 8.24
N PHE A 210 13.28 11.13 7.92
CA PHE A 210 12.54 11.69 6.79
C PHE A 210 13.27 11.23 5.53
N GLY A 211 12.50 10.75 4.55
CA GLY A 211 12.97 10.79 3.17
C GLY A 211 13.12 12.27 2.81
N GLN A 212 14.26 12.89 3.10
CA GLN A 212 14.57 14.18 2.49
C GLN A 212 14.46 13.89 1.00
N ARG A 213 13.56 14.59 0.30
CA ARG A 213 13.70 14.69 -1.15
C ARG A 213 15.13 15.18 -1.32
N SER A 214 16.02 14.32 -1.79
CA SER A 214 17.34 14.74 -2.26
C SER A 214 17.09 15.92 -3.21
N LEU A 215 18.09 16.73 -3.47
CA LEU A 215 17.98 17.95 -4.29
C LEU A 215 17.56 17.67 -5.77
N GLY A 216 16.81 16.61 -6.05
CA GLY A 216 16.75 15.91 -7.31
C GLY A 216 18.07 15.18 -7.55
N PRO A 217 18.20 14.49 -8.70
CA PRO A 217 19.52 14.26 -9.25
C PRO A 217 20.26 15.62 -9.34
N LEU A 218 21.25 15.83 -8.48
CA LEU A 218 22.27 16.88 -8.60
C LEU A 218 23.25 16.57 -9.75
N LEU A 219 22.79 15.86 -10.79
CA LEU A 219 23.50 15.71 -12.05
C LEU A 219 23.30 16.98 -12.87
N TRP A 220 23.98 18.03 -12.40
CA TRP A 220 24.01 19.36 -12.99
C TRP A 220 25.36 19.57 -13.65
N SER A 221 25.71 18.70 -14.61
CA SER A 221 26.92 18.88 -15.43
C SER A 221 26.91 20.18 -16.25
N LYS A 222 25.75 20.86 -16.35
CA LYS A 222 25.57 22.11 -17.11
C LYS A 222 25.03 23.31 -16.32
N SER A 223 24.90 23.22 -14.99
CA SER A 223 24.29 24.33 -14.24
C SER A 223 25.29 25.35 -13.69
N LYS A 224 24.92 26.63 -13.83
CA LYS A 224 25.62 27.79 -13.27
C LYS A 224 25.71 27.80 -11.74
N LEU A 225 24.95 26.97 -11.00
CA LEU A 225 25.09 26.88 -9.53
C LEU A 225 26.22 25.94 -9.07
N ILE A 226 26.78 25.09 -9.94
CA ILE A 226 27.97 24.25 -9.65
C ILE A 226 29.22 24.80 -10.37
N ALA A 227 29.07 25.93 -11.07
CA ALA A 227 30.20 26.72 -11.54
C ALA A 227 31.12 27.07 -10.36
N ILE A 228 32.43 27.15 -10.64
CA ILE A 228 33.56 27.30 -9.71
C ILE A 228 33.28 28.24 -8.51
N PRO A 229 32.56 29.38 -8.63
CA PRO A 229 32.32 30.25 -7.47
C PRO A 229 31.39 29.70 -6.38
N LYS A 230 30.52 28.73 -6.69
CA LYS A 230 29.49 28.21 -5.74
C LYS A 230 29.68 26.74 -5.35
N ARG A 231 30.69 26.07 -5.91
CA ARG A 231 31.00 24.66 -5.69
C ARG A 231 31.22 24.38 -4.19
N ASP A 232 32.12 25.09 -3.53
CA ASP A 232 32.46 24.81 -2.13
C ASP A 232 31.28 24.99 -1.16
N LYS A 233 30.43 26.00 -1.40
CA LYS A 233 29.22 26.22 -0.59
C LYS A 233 28.25 25.04 -0.73
N ASN A 234 27.96 24.59 -1.95
CA ASN A 234 27.03 23.49 -2.18
C ASN A 234 27.58 22.15 -1.65
N TYR A 235 28.89 21.92 -1.80
CA TYR A 235 29.57 20.76 -1.23
C TYR A 235 29.55 20.77 0.31
N ARG A 236 29.75 21.92 0.95
CA ARG A 236 29.59 22.07 2.41
C ARG A 236 28.15 21.82 2.86
N THR A 237 27.15 22.37 2.16
CA THR A 237 25.73 22.12 2.46
C THR A 237 25.39 20.63 2.35
N ALA A 238 25.88 19.94 1.32
CA ALA A 238 25.63 18.51 1.16
C ALA A 238 26.30 17.64 2.26
N ARG A 239 27.52 17.98 2.68
CA ARG A 239 28.18 17.31 3.82
C ARG A 239 27.49 17.62 5.14
N GLY A 240 26.98 18.85 5.32
CA GLY A 240 26.14 19.22 6.46
C GLY A 240 24.81 18.47 6.53
N LYS A 241 24.31 17.96 5.39
CA LYS A 241 23.11 17.11 5.34
C LYS A 241 23.37 15.64 5.72
N CYS A 242 24.62 15.21 5.84
CA CYS A 242 24.97 13.87 6.35
C CYS A 242 24.91 13.82 7.88
N GLU A 243 23.89 14.43 8.48
CA GLU A 243 23.75 14.67 9.90
C GLU A 243 23.82 13.37 10.71
N ILE A 244 23.13 12.32 10.25
CA ILE A 244 23.13 11.00 10.89
C ILE A 244 24.55 10.40 10.92
N ILE A 245 25.25 10.39 9.77
CA ILE A 245 26.63 9.86 9.72
C ILE A 245 27.56 10.71 10.59
N ASN A 246 27.43 12.03 10.54
CA ASN A 246 28.26 12.93 11.33
C ASN A 246 28.05 12.71 12.84
N TYR A 247 26.79 12.59 13.27
CA TYR A 247 26.42 12.31 14.65
C TYR A 247 27.04 11.00 15.14
N PHE A 248 26.89 9.91 14.39
CA PHE A 248 27.44 8.62 14.81
C PHE A 248 28.96 8.59 14.75
N LEU A 249 29.59 9.16 13.72
CA LEU A 249 31.06 9.24 13.65
C LEU A 249 31.65 10.09 14.79
N SER A 250 30.93 11.11 15.26
CA SER A 250 31.33 11.92 16.41
C SER A 250 31.11 11.19 17.74
N ASN A 251 30.18 10.24 17.78
CA ASN A 251 29.76 9.49 18.97
C ASN A 251 29.96 7.98 18.78
N SER A 252 31.20 7.54 18.50
CA SER A 252 31.48 6.13 18.15
C SER A 252 31.04 5.10 19.20
N ASN A 253 30.82 5.51 20.45
CA ASN A 253 30.35 4.63 21.52
C ASN A 253 28.84 4.31 21.44
N SER A 254 28.04 5.13 20.74
CA SER A 254 26.58 5.00 20.69
C SER A 254 26.07 3.86 19.80
N TYR A 255 26.94 3.24 19.02
CA TYR A 255 26.61 2.09 18.17
C TYR A 255 27.63 0.95 18.31
N ASP A 256 27.24 -0.22 17.84
CA ASP A 256 28.13 -1.39 17.72
C ASP A 256 28.84 -1.37 16.36
N THR A 257 30.12 -0.99 16.36
CA THR A 257 30.94 -0.88 15.14
C THR A 257 31.06 -2.21 14.39
N GLN A 258 31.09 -3.36 15.08
CA GLN A 258 31.20 -4.66 14.41
C GLN A 258 29.89 -5.03 13.72
N LYS A 259 28.77 -4.83 14.42
CA LYS A 259 27.43 -5.04 13.84
C LYS A 259 27.19 -4.10 12.65
N GLU A 260 27.59 -2.84 12.78
CA GLU A 260 27.49 -1.84 11.72
C GLU A 260 28.29 -2.24 10.48
N ASP A 261 29.58 -2.54 10.64
CA ASP A 261 30.48 -2.93 9.55
C ASP A 261 30.00 -4.22 8.86
N LYS A 262 29.54 -5.21 9.64
CA LYS A 262 28.92 -6.44 9.11
C LYS A 262 27.74 -6.11 8.20
N ILE A 263 26.79 -5.29 8.68
CA ILE A 263 25.59 -4.93 7.92
C ILE A 263 25.99 -4.12 6.68
N PHE A 264 26.84 -3.11 6.83
CA PHE A 264 27.20 -2.22 5.74
C PHE A 264 27.93 -2.96 4.62
N ARG A 265 28.94 -3.78 4.95
CA ARG A 265 29.66 -4.60 3.96
C ARG A 265 28.75 -5.60 3.28
N LEU A 266 27.79 -6.19 4.00
CA LEU A 266 26.80 -7.07 3.39
C LEU A 266 26.01 -6.31 2.31
N LEU A 267 25.51 -5.11 2.63
CA LEU A 267 24.72 -4.30 1.70
C LEU A 267 25.53 -3.78 0.51
N THR A 268 26.84 -3.56 0.66
CA THR A 268 27.71 -3.03 -0.40
C THR A 268 28.50 -4.11 -1.15
N ASN A 269 28.13 -5.39 -1.01
CA ASN A 269 28.85 -6.53 -1.61
C ASN A 269 30.36 -6.52 -1.28
N GLN A 270 30.70 -6.27 -0.02
CA GLN A 270 32.08 -6.23 0.50
C GLN A 270 32.96 -5.10 -0.05
N ALA A 271 32.38 -4.07 -0.68
CA ALA A 271 33.15 -2.89 -1.09
C ALA A 271 33.72 -2.14 0.13
N ASN A 272 35.00 -1.78 0.09
CA ASN A 272 35.71 -1.16 1.22
C ASN A 272 35.49 0.35 1.29
N TYR A 273 34.24 0.75 1.55
CA TYR A 273 33.91 2.13 1.86
C TYR A 273 34.22 2.45 3.33
N VAL A 274 35.07 3.44 3.59
CA VAL A 274 35.42 3.91 4.94
C VAL A 274 35.00 5.36 5.12
N PHE A 275 34.00 5.58 5.97
CA PHE A 275 33.51 6.91 6.34
C PHE A 275 34.27 7.44 7.56
N TYR A 276 34.70 8.70 7.52
CA TYR A 276 35.44 9.33 8.61
C TYR A 276 35.19 10.84 8.67
N LEU A 277 35.44 11.44 9.83
CA LEU A 277 35.40 12.89 10.02
C LEU A 277 36.77 13.50 9.76
N LYS A 278 36.79 14.58 8.98
CA LYS A 278 37.95 15.46 8.86
C LYS A 278 38.01 16.41 10.05
N LYS A 279 39.15 17.09 10.20
CA LYS A 279 39.38 18.10 11.26
C LYS A 279 38.38 19.26 11.24
N ASP A 280 37.75 19.51 10.10
CA ASP A 280 36.69 20.52 9.92
C ASP A 280 35.29 20.03 10.34
N GLY A 281 35.19 18.82 10.90
CA GLY A 281 33.91 18.21 11.30
C GLY A 281 33.08 17.71 10.11
N LEU A 282 33.63 17.67 8.90
CA LEU A 282 32.91 17.23 7.71
C LEU A 282 33.20 15.76 7.38
N VAL A 283 32.15 15.04 7.02
CA VAL A 283 32.22 13.65 6.58
C VAL A 283 33.02 13.54 5.28
N SER A 284 33.92 12.58 5.22
CA SER A 284 34.69 12.17 4.04
C SER A 284 34.69 10.65 3.92
N VAL A 285 34.94 10.15 2.72
CA VAL A 285 34.88 8.71 2.43
C VAL A 285 36.13 8.28 1.68
N LYS A 286 36.62 7.07 1.97
CA LYS A 286 37.61 6.36 1.16
C LYS A 286 36.96 5.14 0.52
N LEU A 287 37.29 4.84 -0.72
CA LEU A 287 36.97 3.59 -1.40
C LEU A 287 38.30 2.92 -1.76
N ASP A 288 38.57 1.75 -1.20
CA ASP A 288 39.81 0.99 -1.43
C ASP A 288 41.09 1.82 -1.17
N GLY A 289 41.01 2.75 -0.22
CA GLY A 289 42.10 3.65 0.16
C GLY A 289 42.04 5.04 -0.50
N ASP A 290 41.37 5.16 -1.64
CA ASP A 290 41.27 6.40 -2.41
C ASP A 290 40.17 7.33 -1.88
N GLY A 291 40.49 8.62 -1.75
CA GLY A 291 39.55 9.61 -1.25
C GLY A 291 38.42 9.88 -2.25
N VAL A 292 37.17 9.71 -1.80
CA VAL A 292 35.95 9.99 -2.56
C VAL A 292 35.19 11.15 -1.93
N GLU A 293 34.76 12.10 -2.75
CA GLU A 293 33.85 13.15 -2.29
C GLU A 293 32.47 12.56 -2.01
N VAL A 294 31.88 12.86 -0.85
CA VAL A 294 30.53 12.37 -0.45
C VAL A 294 29.47 12.59 -1.55
N LEU A 295 29.52 13.72 -2.26
CA LEU A 295 28.61 14.04 -3.37
C LEU A 295 28.76 13.14 -4.61
N LYS A 296 29.87 12.40 -4.72
CA LYS A 296 30.11 11.43 -5.80
C LYS A 296 29.63 10.02 -5.45
N LEU A 297 29.22 9.78 -4.19
CA LEU A 297 28.63 8.50 -3.81
C LEU A 297 27.22 8.39 -4.35
N SER A 298 26.82 7.17 -4.72
CA SER A 298 25.42 6.91 -5.04
C SER A 298 24.56 7.05 -3.78
N GLU A 299 23.32 7.49 -3.97
CA GLU A 299 22.34 7.64 -2.89
C GLU A 299 22.16 6.31 -2.13
N GLY A 300 22.12 5.17 -2.84
CA GLY A 300 22.02 3.85 -2.22
C GLY A 300 23.17 3.50 -1.26
N ILE A 301 24.41 3.97 -1.50
CA ILE A 301 25.53 3.73 -0.57
C ILE A 301 25.37 4.59 0.70
N LEU A 302 24.89 5.83 0.56
CA LEU A 302 24.59 6.69 1.70
C LEU A 302 23.45 6.12 2.53
N GLU A 303 22.36 5.71 1.90
CA GLU A 303 21.22 5.07 2.58
C GLU A 303 21.62 3.74 3.25
N ALA A 304 22.50 2.95 2.62
CA ALA A 304 23.02 1.74 3.24
C ALA A 304 23.83 2.05 4.50
N LYS A 305 24.62 3.14 4.50
CA LYS A 305 25.38 3.58 5.66
C LYS A 305 24.48 4.15 6.75
N TYR A 306 23.45 4.91 6.40
CA TYR A 306 22.47 5.39 7.39
C TYR A 306 21.76 4.21 8.05
N LEU A 307 21.28 3.25 7.26
CA LEU A 307 20.59 2.07 7.75
C LEU A 307 21.49 1.23 8.65
N SER A 308 22.74 0.95 8.26
CA SER A 308 23.67 0.16 9.09
C SER A 308 23.91 0.81 10.45
N LEU A 309 24.15 2.12 10.49
CA LEU A 309 24.37 2.87 11.72
C LEU A 309 23.13 2.85 12.63
N LEU A 310 21.94 3.09 12.07
CA LEU A 310 20.69 3.09 12.84
C LEU A 310 20.37 1.72 13.43
N LEU A 311 20.60 0.64 12.68
CA LEU A 311 20.37 -0.73 13.16
C LEU A 311 21.42 -1.19 14.19
N ALA A 312 22.62 -0.62 14.14
CA ALA A 312 23.70 -0.87 15.09
C ALA A 312 23.66 0.05 16.32
N CYS A 313 22.88 1.14 16.29
CA CYS A 313 22.72 2.05 17.42
C CYS A 313 22.19 1.29 18.65
N LYS A 314 22.79 1.52 19.81
CA LYS A 314 22.43 0.83 21.07
C LYS A 314 21.25 1.50 21.77
N GLU A 315 21.08 2.80 21.55
CA GLU A 315 20.13 3.65 22.29
C GLU A 315 18.74 3.70 21.63
N HIS A 316 18.68 3.52 20.32
CA HIS A 316 17.40 3.55 19.60
C HIS A 316 16.72 2.18 19.64
N PHE A 317 15.57 2.13 20.30
CA PHE A 317 14.73 0.93 20.42
C PHE A 317 13.52 0.96 19.47
N THR A 318 13.17 2.14 18.97
CA THR A 318 12.14 2.31 17.93
C THR A 318 12.73 3.09 16.77
N ILE A 319 12.68 2.51 15.57
CA ILE A 319 13.22 3.12 14.35
C ILE A 319 12.08 3.28 13.36
N LEU A 320 11.82 4.50 12.94
CA LEU A 320 10.81 4.81 11.94
C LEU A 320 11.53 5.23 10.65
N LEU A 321 11.42 4.39 9.62
CA LEU A 321 12.14 4.57 8.35
C LEU A 321 11.18 4.90 7.22
N GLN A 322 11.42 6.00 6.51
CA GLN A 322 10.67 6.35 5.32
C GLN A 322 11.53 6.15 4.06
N GLU A 323 11.13 5.24 3.18
CA GLU A 323 11.79 4.94 1.90
C GLU A 323 13.30 4.61 2.02
N PRO A 324 13.74 3.72 2.94
CA PRO A 324 15.16 3.41 3.08
C PRO A 324 15.71 2.60 1.89
N ASP A 325 14.88 2.18 0.94
CA ASP A 325 15.26 1.54 -0.32
C ASP A 325 15.67 2.54 -1.41
N ARG A 326 15.57 3.84 -1.14
CA ARG A 326 15.82 4.88 -2.13
C ARG A 326 17.24 4.85 -2.66
N GLY A 327 17.37 4.88 -3.99
CA GLY A 327 18.66 4.87 -4.68
C GLY A 327 19.45 3.56 -4.53
N MET A 328 18.89 2.54 -3.86
CA MET A 328 19.51 1.24 -3.70
C MET A 328 19.24 0.35 -4.92
N HIS A 329 20.21 -0.51 -5.22
CA HIS A 329 20.02 -1.55 -6.22
C HIS A 329 19.02 -2.61 -5.70
N PRO A 330 18.18 -3.23 -6.56
CA PRO A 330 17.24 -4.28 -6.14
C PRO A 330 17.86 -5.40 -5.30
N GLN A 331 19.10 -5.79 -5.61
CA GLN A 331 19.86 -6.78 -4.83
C GLN A 331 20.08 -6.33 -3.37
N MET A 332 20.39 -5.05 -3.15
CA MET A 332 20.57 -4.50 -1.79
C MET A 332 19.26 -4.53 -1.02
N ILE A 333 18.15 -4.18 -1.67
CA ILE A 333 16.80 -4.24 -1.07
C ILE A 333 16.46 -5.68 -0.66
N LYS A 334 16.79 -6.68 -1.52
CA LYS A 334 16.65 -8.11 -1.18
C LYS A 334 17.52 -8.51 0.01
N LEU A 335 18.76 -8.04 0.11
CA LEU A 335 19.63 -8.31 1.28
C LEU A 335 19.08 -7.68 2.57
N ILE A 336 18.54 -6.45 2.50
CA ILE A 336 17.86 -5.81 3.62
C ILE A 336 16.69 -6.69 4.08
N ARG A 337 15.85 -7.11 3.14
CA ARG A 337 14.67 -7.94 3.38
C ARG A 337 15.02 -9.30 3.96
N ASP A 338 15.95 -10.03 3.36
CA ASP A 338 16.08 -11.46 3.64
C ASP A 338 17.11 -11.76 4.72
N ILE A 339 18.03 -10.84 4.99
CA ILE A 339 19.13 -11.06 5.93
C ILE A 339 19.13 -10.01 7.05
N VAL A 340 19.15 -8.72 6.71
CA VAL A 340 19.37 -7.67 7.72
C VAL A 340 18.18 -7.49 8.66
N LEU A 341 16.97 -7.25 8.14
CA LEU A 341 15.79 -7.00 8.97
C LEU A 341 15.35 -8.21 9.81
N PRO A 342 15.45 -9.47 9.33
CA PRO A 342 15.17 -10.65 10.15
C PRO A 342 16.08 -10.79 11.36
N GLU A 343 17.35 -10.40 11.28
CA GLU A 343 18.32 -10.49 12.39
C GLU A 343 18.04 -9.48 13.51
N VAL A 344 17.36 -8.36 13.24
CA VAL A 344 17.10 -7.33 14.25
C VAL A 344 15.84 -7.66 15.03
N LYS A 345 16.00 -8.14 16.28
CA LYS A 345 14.90 -8.49 17.19
C LYS A 345 14.79 -7.59 18.42
N ASP A 346 15.85 -6.85 18.72
CA ASP A 346 15.96 -5.94 19.87
C ASP A 346 15.31 -4.57 19.65
N LYS A 347 14.77 -4.31 18.46
CA LYS A 347 14.20 -3.01 18.07
C LYS A 347 12.84 -3.17 17.41
N THR A 348 11.94 -2.21 17.59
CA THR A 348 10.74 -2.10 16.75
C THR A 348 11.08 -1.21 15.56
N ILE A 349 11.07 -1.75 14.35
CA ILE A 349 11.35 -0.99 13.13
C ILE A 349 10.05 -0.88 12.34
N ILE A 350 9.58 0.33 12.09
CA ILE A 350 8.42 0.58 11.23
C ILE A 350 8.94 1.21 9.95
N ILE A 351 8.64 0.58 8.82
CA ILE A 351 9.20 0.99 7.54
C ILE A 351 8.08 1.25 6.54
N VAL A 352 8.12 2.42 5.91
CA VAL A 352 7.26 2.77 4.79
C VAL A 352 8.02 2.50 3.49
N PHE A 353 7.47 1.63 2.67
CA PHE A 353 8.02 1.27 1.37
C PHE A 353 7.03 1.52 0.24
N HIS A 354 7.58 1.76 -0.95
CA HIS A 354 6.84 1.87 -2.20
C HIS A 354 7.24 0.78 -3.21
N ASN A 355 8.30 0.02 -2.92
CA ASN A 355 8.79 -1.05 -3.78
C ASN A 355 8.26 -2.43 -3.32
N PRO A 356 7.58 -3.21 -4.19
CA PRO A 356 7.13 -4.56 -3.90
C PRO A 356 8.23 -5.52 -3.45
N ILE A 357 9.47 -5.35 -3.96
CA ILE A 357 10.59 -6.26 -3.72
C ILE A 357 10.88 -6.45 -2.23
N ILE A 358 10.51 -5.51 -1.37
CA ILE A 358 10.76 -5.57 0.06
C ILE A 358 9.87 -6.55 0.84
N ILE A 359 8.77 -7.02 0.27
CA ILE A 359 7.86 -7.93 0.97
C ILE A 359 8.16 -9.35 0.53
N SER A 360 8.37 -10.23 1.51
CA SER A 360 8.45 -11.68 1.32
C SER A 360 7.55 -12.40 2.34
N SER A 361 7.57 -13.73 2.32
CA SER A 361 6.69 -14.57 3.15
C SER A 361 6.76 -14.25 4.65
N TRP A 362 7.94 -13.95 5.18
CA TRP A 362 8.12 -13.62 6.60
C TRP A 362 7.62 -12.20 6.94
N CYS A 363 7.56 -11.30 5.96
CA CYS A 363 7.04 -9.95 6.12
C CYS A 363 5.51 -9.93 6.29
N ILE A 364 4.79 -10.83 5.61
CA ILE A 364 3.32 -10.83 5.54
C ILE A 364 2.62 -10.69 6.90
N PRO A 365 2.99 -11.43 7.97
CA PRO A 365 2.37 -11.28 9.29
C PRO A 365 2.58 -9.91 9.94
N ARG A 366 3.55 -9.14 9.44
CA ARG A 366 4.00 -7.83 9.96
C ARG A 366 3.72 -6.69 8.97
N THR A 367 2.94 -6.95 7.92
CA THR A 367 2.58 -5.97 6.90
C THR A 367 1.20 -5.38 7.16
N TYR A 368 1.11 -4.05 7.04
CA TYR A 368 -0.12 -3.27 7.08
C TYR A 368 -0.30 -2.59 5.72
N LYS A 369 -1.43 -2.89 5.05
CA LYS A 369 -1.78 -2.29 3.77
C LYS A 369 -2.70 -1.11 4.00
N PHE A 370 -2.31 0.04 3.47
CA PHE A 370 -3.06 1.28 3.47
C PHE A 370 -3.75 1.47 2.12
N TYR A 371 -4.98 1.98 2.15
CA TYR A 371 -5.76 2.23 0.94
C TYR A 371 -6.72 3.39 1.18
N LYS A 372 -7.16 4.03 0.09
CA LYS A 372 -8.21 5.05 0.15
C LYS A 372 -9.57 4.45 -0.09
N ASP A 373 -10.53 4.98 0.64
CA ASP A 373 -11.94 4.66 0.51
C ASP A 373 -12.76 5.94 0.37
N ARG A 374 -13.99 5.84 -0.10
CA ARG A 374 -14.94 6.95 -0.15
C ARG A 374 -15.91 6.86 1.02
N ASP A 375 -16.10 7.98 1.69
CA ASP A 375 -17.13 8.16 2.72
C ASP A 375 -17.92 9.42 2.35
N GLY A 376 -19.04 9.21 1.64
CA GLY A 376 -19.71 10.24 0.87
C GLY A 376 -18.78 10.83 -0.21
N ASP A 377 -18.70 12.16 -0.25
CA ASP A 377 -17.83 12.88 -1.18
C ASP A 377 -16.36 12.99 -0.71
N LYS A 378 -16.04 12.51 0.50
CA LYS A 378 -14.70 12.64 1.06
C LYS A 378 -13.88 11.37 0.85
N LEU A 379 -12.62 11.57 0.46
CA LEU A 379 -11.64 10.50 0.32
C LEU A 379 -10.94 10.29 1.67
N ILE A 380 -11.13 9.11 2.25
CA ILE A 380 -10.60 8.74 3.55
C ILE A 380 -9.53 7.67 3.42
N SER A 381 -8.64 7.58 4.39
CA SER A 381 -7.63 6.52 4.46
C SER A 381 -8.06 5.44 5.45
N LYS A 382 -7.85 4.20 5.05
CA LYS A 382 -8.08 3.00 5.86
C LYS A 382 -6.86 2.11 5.79
N MET A 383 -6.82 1.15 6.70
CA MET A 383 -5.72 0.21 6.83
C MET A 383 -6.26 -1.20 7.10
N VAL A 384 -5.56 -2.21 6.60
CA VAL A 384 -5.80 -3.60 6.96
C VAL A 384 -4.49 -4.31 7.32
N ALA A 385 -4.52 -5.13 8.36
CA ALA A 385 -3.41 -5.98 8.75
C ALA A 385 -3.37 -7.21 7.84
N VAL A 386 -2.39 -7.29 6.93
CA VAL A 386 -2.26 -8.38 5.95
C VAL A 386 -2.08 -9.73 6.66
N GLY A 387 -1.40 -9.72 7.81
CA GLY A 387 -1.20 -10.90 8.64
C GLY A 387 -2.49 -11.55 9.14
N ARG A 388 -3.56 -10.79 9.41
CA ARG A 388 -4.86 -11.35 9.83
C ARG A 388 -5.51 -12.11 8.69
N VAL A 389 -5.54 -11.49 7.50
CA VAL A 389 -6.05 -12.12 6.27
C VAL A 389 -5.35 -13.46 6.00
N ALA A 390 -4.05 -13.52 6.25
CA ALA A 390 -3.23 -14.69 6.02
C ALA A 390 -3.40 -15.82 7.07
N LYS A 391 -3.76 -15.48 8.32
CA LYS A 391 -3.89 -16.44 9.44
C LYS A 391 -5.32 -16.92 9.66
N GLU A 392 -6.30 -16.02 9.58
CA GLU A 392 -7.71 -16.28 9.90
C GLU A 392 -8.50 -16.81 8.68
N GLY A 393 -7.89 -16.81 7.51
CA GLY A 393 -8.52 -17.27 6.28
C GLY A 393 -8.66 -18.78 6.18
N LYS A 394 -9.75 -19.21 5.52
CA LYS A 394 -10.02 -20.61 5.13
C LYS A 394 -8.89 -21.24 4.28
N TYR A 395 -8.01 -20.41 3.71
CA TYR A 395 -6.99 -20.82 2.75
C TYR A 395 -5.58 -20.55 3.29
N LYS A 396 -4.61 -21.41 2.96
CA LYS A 396 -3.16 -21.22 3.26
C LYS A 396 -2.56 -20.10 2.39
N ILE A 397 -3.01 -18.86 2.63
CA ILE A 397 -2.71 -17.65 1.88
C ILE A 397 -1.26 -17.13 2.03
N PRO A 398 -0.49 -17.36 3.12
CA PRO A 398 0.83 -16.75 3.27
C PRO A 398 1.82 -17.09 2.13
N ARG A 399 1.83 -18.33 1.66
CA ARG A 399 2.68 -18.75 0.52
C ARG A 399 2.21 -18.14 -0.79
N LEU A 400 0.90 -17.97 -0.94
CA LEU A 400 0.30 -17.35 -2.11
C LEU A 400 0.67 -15.87 -2.17
N LEU A 401 0.49 -15.10 -1.10
CA LEU A 401 0.85 -13.67 -1.07
C LEU A 401 2.36 -13.39 -1.13
N ALA A 402 3.21 -14.40 -0.97
CA ALA A 402 4.66 -14.24 -0.96
C ALA A 402 5.32 -14.33 -2.34
N SER A 403 4.58 -14.70 -3.40
CA SER A 403 5.16 -14.63 -4.75
C SER A 403 5.31 -13.17 -5.19
N GLU A 404 6.36 -12.88 -5.96
CA GLU A 404 6.65 -11.53 -6.44
C GLU A 404 5.45 -10.93 -7.23
N ASP A 405 4.75 -11.76 -8.01
CA ASP A 405 3.56 -11.38 -8.79
C ASP A 405 2.42 -10.86 -7.90
N TYR A 406 2.20 -11.48 -6.74
CA TYR A 406 1.06 -11.16 -5.88
C TYR A 406 1.35 -10.03 -4.89
N VAL A 407 2.60 -9.86 -4.49
CA VAL A 407 3.02 -8.77 -3.60
C VAL A 407 2.70 -7.41 -4.21
N CYS A 408 2.83 -7.28 -5.53
CA CYS A 408 2.52 -6.05 -6.25
C CYS A 408 1.05 -5.59 -6.05
N MET A 409 0.13 -6.51 -5.79
CA MET A 409 -1.26 -6.18 -5.46
C MET A 409 -1.41 -5.37 -4.17
N LEU A 410 -0.48 -5.49 -3.22
CA LEU A 410 -0.50 -4.70 -1.99
C LEU A 410 -0.31 -3.21 -2.25
N PHE A 411 0.27 -2.85 -3.40
CA PHE A 411 0.53 -1.48 -3.85
C PHE A 411 -0.47 -1.01 -4.91
N ALA A 412 -1.17 -1.95 -5.54
CA ALA A 412 -2.14 -1.66 -6.59
C ALA A 412 -3.45 -1.10 -6.03
N ARG A 413 -4.02 -0.14 -6.76
CA ARG A 413 -5.38 0.37 -6.50
C ARG A 413 -6.44 -0.54 -7.11
N ASN A 414 -6.17 -1.00 -8.33
CA ASN A 414 -7.07 -1.77 -9.16
C ASN A 414 -6.34 -3.04 -9.60
N VAL A 415 -6.99 -4.19 -9.49
CA VAL A 415 -6.41 -5.49 -9.85
C VAL A 415 -7.34 -6.22 -10.81
N ILE A 416 -6.80 -6.73 -11.92
CA ILE A 416 -7.52 -7.66 -12.78
C ILE A 416 -6.87 -9.03 -12.64
N PHE A 417 -7.64 -9.99 -12.15
CA PHE A 417 -7.27 -11.38 -12.08
C PHE A 417 -7.57 -12.06 -13.39
N VAL A 418 -6.60 -12.78 -13.92
CA VAL A 418 -6.70 -13.54 -15.16
C VAL A 418 -6.40 -15.01 -14.88
N GLU A 419 -6.91 -15.93 -15.69
CA GLU A 419 -6.80 -17.35 -15.40
C GLU A 419 -5.35 -17.87 -15.49
N GLY A 420 -4.71 -17.62 -16.65
CA GLY A 420 -3.42 -18.16 -17.00
C GLY A 420 -2.40 -17.13 -17.48
N GLN A 421 -1.28 -17.63 -18.01
CA GLN A 421 -0.18 -16.81 -18.55
C GLN A 421 -0.57 -16.16 -19.89
N SER A 422 -1.30 -16.86 -20.76
CA SER A 422 -1.79 -16.34 -22.05
C SER A 422 -2.64 -15.07 -21.84
N ASP A 423 -3.65 -15.15 -20.96
CA ASP A 423 -4.52 -14.02 -20.61
C ASP A 423 -3.74 -12.83 -20.02
N PHE A 424 -2.72 -13.12 -19.21
CA PHE A 424 -1.90 -12.09 -18.61
C PHE A 424 -1.19 -11.26 -19.67
N PHE A 425 -0.53 -11.93 -20.63
CA PHE A 425 0.12 -11.26 -21.74
C PHE A 425 -0.89 -10.50 -22.60
N PHE A 426 -2.04 -11.11 -22.87
CA PHE A 426 -3.09 -10.46 -23.65
C PHE A 426 -3.54 -9.15 -23.02
N VAL A 427 -4.00 -9.20 -21.77
CA VAL A 427 -4.54 -8.03 -21.07
C VAL A 427 -3.47 -6.95 -20.94
N LYS A 428 -2.22 -7.34 -20.63
CA LYS A 428 -1.10 -6.40 -20.56
C LYS A 428 -0.88 -5.67 -21.87
N ALA A 429 -0.88 -6.40 -22.98
CA ALA A 429 -0.60 -5.82 -24.27
C ALA A 429 -1.79 -5.01 -24.84
N ILE A 430 -3.05 -5.33 -24.50
CA ILE A 430 -4.19 -4.41 -24.71
C ILE A 430 -3.91 -3.08 -24.00
N ILE A 431 -3.57 -3.13 -22.71
CA ILE A 431 -3.33 -1.93 -21.90
C ILE A 431 -2.18 -1.12 -22.49
N GLU A 432 -1.06 -1.76 -22.85
CA GLU A 432 0.09 -1.09 -23.46
C GLU A 432 -0.26 -0.45 -24.81
N HIS A 433 -1.03 -1.14 -25.67
CA HIS A 433 -1.46 -0.60 -26.96
C HIS A 433 -2.31 0.67 -26.81
N ILE A 434 -3.32 0.64 -25.93
CA ILE A 434 -4.19 1.79 -25.66
C ILE A 434 -3.37 2.97 -25.11
N MET A 435 -2.41 2.70 -24.22
CA MET A 435 -1.59 3.73 -23.57
C MET A 435 -0.53 4.35 -24.49
N THR A 436 0.02 3.57 -25.42
CA THR A 436 1.09 4.03 -26.34
C THR A 436 0.54 4.66 -27.61
N GLN A 437 -0.65 4.27 -28.06
CA GLN A 437 -1.28 4.76 -29.29
C GLN A 437 -2.68 5.35 -29.05
N PRO A 438 -2.82 6.37 -28.17
CA PRO A 438 -4.12 6.93 -27.84
C PRO A 438 -4.82 7.56 -29.05
N ASN A 439 -4.08 7.99 -30.08
CA ASN A 439 -4.61 8.65 -31.28
C ASN A 439 -4.89 7.69 -32.45
N ASP A 440 -4.55 6.40 -32.33
CA ASP A 440 -4.90 5.44 -33.38
C ASP A 440 -6.42 5.38 -33.56
N LYS A 441 -6.91 5.19 -34.78
CA LYS A 441 -8.36 5.20 -35.08
C LYS A 441 -9.12 4.16 -34.26
N SER A 442 -8.49 3.02 -34.02
CA SER A 442 -9.10 1.93 -33.29
C SER A 442 -9.10 2.18 -31.78
N THR A 443 -8.00 2.70 -31.24
CA THR A 443 -7.95 3.22 -29.87
C THR A 443 -8.92 4.37 -29.64
N GLN A 444 -9.01 5.32 -30.57
CA GLN A 444 -9.98 6.42 -30.51
C GLN A 444 -11.42 5.90 -30.57
N ARG A 445 -11.69 4.83 -31.31
CA ARG A 445 -13.00 4.18 -31.28
C ARG A 445 -13.30 3.58 -29.91
N VAL A 446 -12.35 2.86 -29.31
CA VAL A 446 -12.45 2.32 -27.95
C VAL A 446 -12.67 3.44 -26.95
N LEU A 447 -11.85 4.49 -27.00
CA LEU A 447 -11.95 5.65 -26.13
C LEU A 447 -13.29 6.35 -26.32
N ASN A 448 -13.70 6.68 -27.54
CA ASN A 448 -14.99 7.33 -27.79
C ASN A 448 -16.17 6.48 -27.31
N LEU A 449 -16.09 5.15 -27.44
CA LEU A 449 -17.14 4.26 -26.93
C LEU A 449 -17.12 4.21 -25.41
N ALA A 450 -15.96 4.11 -24.77
CA ALA A 450 -15.84 4.13 -23.31
C ALA A 450 -16.37 5.46 -22.74
N LEU A 451 -16.02 6.56 -23.41
CA LEU A 451 -16.37 7.92 -23.06
C LEU A 451 -17.79 8.33 -23.46
N SER A 452 -18.49 7.51 -24.24
CA SER A 452 -19.91 7.71 -24.54
C SER A 452 -20.83 7.41 -23.33
N GLY A 453 -20.27 6.84 -22.25
CA GLY A 453 -20.90 6.76 -20.94
C GLY A 453 -20.74 8.04 -20.09
N GLU A 454 -20.96 7.94 -18.77
CA GLU A 454 -20.82 9.10 -17.87
C GLU A 454 -19.38 9.58 -17.66
N THR A 455 -18.38 8.74 -17.96
CA THR A 455 -16.95 9.09 -18.01
C THR A 455 -16.68 9.99 -19.21
N LYS A 456 -17.03 11.27 -19.10
CA LYS A 456 -16.80 12.27 -20.17
C LYS A 456 -15.32 12.63 -20.39
N ASN A 457 -14.37 11.91 -19.78
CA ASN A 457 -12.98 12.31 -19.71
C ASN A 457 -11.99 11.17 -20.03
N THR A 458 -11.41 11.22 -21.23
CA THR A 458 -10.34 10.32 -21.73
C THR A 458 -9.23 10.11 -20.70
N GLN A 459 -8.83 11.19 -20.02
CA GLN A 459 -7.74 11.15 -19.06
C GLN A 459 -8.09 10.29 -17.84
N GLN A 460 -9.34 10.26 -17.41
CA GLN A 460 -9.77 9.43 -16.28
C GLN A 460 -9.71 7.95 -16.62
N PHE A 461 -10.15 7.57 -17.83
CA PHE A 461 -10.07 6.19 -18.31
C PHE A 461 -8.62 5.73 -18.49
N LEU A 462 -7.76 6.53 -19.11
CA LEU A 462 -6.33 6.21 -19.24
C LEU A 462 -5.65 6.11 -17.87
N THR A 463 -6.03 6.96 -16.92
CA THR A 463 -5.53 6.90 -15.53
C THR A 463 -5.98 5.61 -14.84
N PHE A 464 -7.21 5.15 -15.11
CA PHE A 464 -7.70 3.87 -14.62
C PHE A 464 -6.88 2.71 -15.21
N LEU A 465 -6.69 2.65 -16.52
CA LEU A 465 -5.88 1.62 -17.17
C LEU A 465 -4.43 1.59 -16.66
N ALA A 466 -3.80 2.75 -16.52
CA ALA A 466 -2.46 2.88 -15.96
C ALA A 466 -2.36 2.41 -14.50
N SER A 467 -3.47 2.38 -13.77
CA SER A 467 -3.54 1.91 -12.38
C SER A 467 -3.89 0.43 -12.22
N LEU A 468 -4.21 -0.27 -13.31
CA LEU A 468 -4.55 -1.69 -13.30
C LEU A 468 -3.29 -2.55 -13.16
N HIS A 469 -3.32 -3.45 -12.17
CA HIS A 469 -2.34 -4.50 -12.03
C HIS A 469 -2.95 -5.84 -12.45
N VAL A 470 -2.35 -6.50 -13.44
CA VAL A 470 -2.82 -7.80 -13.96
C VAL A 470 -2.18 -8.91 -13.14
N VAL A 471 -2.97 -9.87 -12.67
CA VAL A 471 -2.54 -10.94 -11.76
C VAL A 471 -3.02 -12.29 -12.25
N LYS A 472 -2.11 -13.24 -12.41
CA LYS A 472 -2.43 -14.61 -12.81
C LYS A 472 -3.00 -15.40 -11.64
N LEU A 473 -4.12 -16.08 -11.81
CA LEU A 473 -4.72 -16.93 -10.78
C LEU A 473 -4.05 -18.29 -10.68
N SER A 474 -3.35 -18.70 -11.74
CA SER A 474 -2.83 -20.06 -11.93
C SER A 474 -3.99 -21.08 -11.91
N GLY A 475 -5.03 -20.81 -12.70
CA GLY A 475 -6.21 -21.65 -12.90
C GLY A 475 -7.46 -21.25 -12.11
N GLU A 476 -8.64 -21.55 -12.65
CA GLU A 476 -9.93 -21.16 -12.07
C GLU A 476 -10.14 -21.67 -10.63
N LYS A 477 -9.58 -22.82 -10.26
CA LYS A 477 -9.70 -23.40 -8.90
C LYS A 477 -9.25 -22.46 -7.78
N ASN A 478 -8.41 -21.45 -8.09
CA ASN A 478 -7.96 -20.45 -7.13
C ASN A 478 -8.87 -19.21 -7.03
N LYS A 479 -9.86 -19.05 -7.91
CA LYS A 479 -10.82 -17.94 -7.95
C LYS A 479 -11.43 -17.62 -6.58
N HIS A 480 -11.93 -18.63 -5.87
CA HIS A 480 -12.53 -18.42 -4.54
C HIS A 480 -11.52 -17.93 -3.49
N LYS A 481 -10.26 -18.37 -3.58
CA LYS A 481 -9.18 -17.91 -2.70
C LYS A 481 -8.89 -16.44 -2.96
N TRP A 482 -8.78 -16.05 -4.23
CA TRP A 482 -8.50 -14.69 -4.64
C TRP A 482 -9.68 -13.74 -4.43
N LYS A 483 -10.92 -14.21 -4.57
CA LYS A 483 -12.11 -13.45 -4.16
C LYS A 483 -12.07 -13.13 -2.67
N TYR A 484 -11.74 -14.12 -1.84
CA TYR A 484 -11.55 -13.91 -0.39
C TYR A 484 -10.42 -12.90 -0.13
N VAL A 485 -9.22 -13.13 -0.66
CA VAL A 485 -8.07 -12.24 -0.47
C VAL A 485 -8.37 -10.81 -0.92
N SER A 486 -9.01 -10.62 -2.07
CA SER A 486 -9.39 -9.30 -2.58
C SER A 486 -10.38 -8.59 -1.67
N ARG A 487 -11.38 -9.31 -1.14
CA ARG A 487 -12.35 -8.74 -0.20
C ARG A 487 -11.67 -8.32 1.10
N GLU A 488 -10.87 -9.21 1.69
CA GLU A 488 -10.21 -8.94 2.97
C GLU A 488 -9.13 -7.85 2.84
N LEU A 489 -8.39 -7.82 1.73
CA LEU A 489 -7.40 -6.77 1.44
C LEU A 489 -8.01 -5.50 0.85
N ARG A 490 -9.34 -5.45 0.68
CA ARG A 490 -10.08 -4.31 0.14
C ARG A 490 -9.50 -3.85 -1.22
N LEU A 491 -9.24 -4.83 -2.08
CA LEU A 491 -8.80 -4.62 -3.45
C LEU A 491 -10.01 -4.44 -4.35
N SER A 492 -9.98 -3.41 -5.19
CA SER A 492 -10.89 -3.31 -6.34
C SER A 492 -10.42 -4.32 -7.39
N GLY A 493 -11.07 -5.49 -7.39
CA GLY A 493 -10.66 -6.66 -8.17
C GLY A 493 -11.69 -7.07 -9.22
N TRP A 494 -11.24 -7.34 -10.45
CA TRP A 494 -12.05 -7.99 -11.50
C TRP A 494 -11.51 -9.37 -11.82
N PHE A 495 -12.36 -10.30 -12.23
CA PHE A 495 -11.95 -11.63 -12.65
C PHE A 495 -12.29 -11.78 -14.12
N LEU A 496 -11.27 -11.92 -14.94
CA LEU A 496 -11.35 -12.35 -16.33
C LEU A 496 -10.97 -13.83 -16.35
N LEU A 497 -11.93 -14.68 -16.66
CA LEU A 497 -11.80 -16.12 -16.63
C LEU A 497 -12.44 -16.69 -17.87
N ASP A 498 -11.88 -17.78 -18.35
CA ASP A 498 -12.53 -18.53 -19.41
C ASP A 498 -13.74 -19.26 -18.81
N ARG A 499 -14.80 -19.36 -19.62
CA ARG A 499 -16.00 -20.10 -19.21
C ARG A 499 -15.85 -21.59 -19.46
N ASP A 500 -14.85 -21.99 -20.24
CA ASP A 500 -14.62 -23.37 -20.72
C ASP A 500 -15.88 -24.07 -21.20
N ALA A 501 -16.77 -23.31 -21.83
CA ALA A 501 -18.08 -23.76 -22.23
C ALA A 501 -18.40 -23.35 -23.67
N VAL A 502 -18.96 -24.30 -24.42
CA VAL A 502 -19.55 -24.03 -25.72
C VAL A 502 -20.98 -23.56 -25.50
N VAL A 503 -21.32 -22.40 -26.08
CA VAL A 503 -22.70 -21.88 -26.05
C VAL A 503 -23.51 -22.62 -27.09
N GLN A 504 -24.50 -23.39 -26.65
CA GLN A 504 -25.53 -23.96 -27.51
C GLN A 504 -26.82 -23.16 -27.36
N VAL A 505 -27.33 -22.70 -28.49
CA VAL A 505 -28.69 -22.15 -28.55
C VAL A 505 -29.63 -23.33 -28.66
N GLN A 506 -30.57 -23.46 -27.70
CA GLN A 506 -31.67 -24.40 -27.87
C GLN A 506 -32.51 -23.92 -29.06
N THR A 507 -32.29 -24.51 -30.23
CA THR A 507 -33.35 -24.60 -31.21
C THR A 507 -34.37 -25.53 -30.58
N VAL A 508 -35.45 -24.97 -30.06
CA VAL A 508 -36.65 -25.75 -29.79
C VAL A 508 -36.90 -26.56 -31.05
N ASP A 509 -36.91 -27.89 -30.95
CA ASP A 509 -37.24 -28.78 -32.06
C ASP A 509 -38.69 -28.50 -32.47
N THR A 510 -38.91 -27.45 -33.24
CA THR A 510 -40.11 -27.26 -34.03
C THR A 510 -39.96 -28.07 -35.30
N CYS A 511 -39.81 -29.38 -35.16
CA CYS A 511 -39.86 -30.32 -36.28
C CYS A 511 -41.29 -30.49 -36.84
N ASN A 512 -42.24 -29.62 -36.49
CA ASN A 512 -43.63 -29.71 -36.96
C ASN A 512 -44.33 -28.34 -37.21
N LEU A 513 -43.61 -27.23 -37.29
CA LEU A 513 -44.22 -25.96 -37.72
C LEU A 513 -43.57 -25.50 -39.02
N ALA A 514 -44.42 -25.37 -40.04
CA ALA A 514 -44.08 -25.01 -41.41
C ALA A 514 -43.14 -23.81 -41.48
N ALA A 515 -42.30 -23.83 -42.52
CA ALA A 515 -41.10 -23.02 -42.71
C ALA A 515 -41.27 -21.49 -42.80
N ASP A 516 -42.42 -20.92 -42.46
CA ASP A 516 -42.63 -19.47 -42.49
C ASP A 516 -43.25 -19.01 -41.18
N THR A 517 -42.60 -18.01 -40.55
CA THR A 517 -43.04 -17.29 -39.34
C THR A 517 -42.55 -17.82 -37.99
N ILE A 518 -41.23 -17.78 -37.77
CA ILE A 518 -40.72 -17.42 -36.43
C ILE A 518 -40.13 -16.02 -36.54
N ALA A 519 -41.01 -15.02 -36.51
CA ALA A 519 -40.61 -13.67 -36.18
C ALA A 519 -40.13 -13.70 -34.72
N TRP A 520 -38.83 -13.47 -34.50
CA TRP A 520 -38.36 -12.93 -33.24
C TRP A 520 -39.05 -11.57 -33.08
N THR A 521 -40.20 -11.56 -32.42
CA THR A 521 -40.92 -10.33 -32.14
C THR A 521 -40.06 -9.46 -31.22
N LYS A 522 -39.70 -8.28 -31.72
CA LYS A 522 -38.91 -7.19 -31.10
C LYS A 522 -39.34 -6.74 -29.69
N ASN A 523 -40.32 -7.38 -29.07
CA ASN A 523 -40.90 -7.03 -27.78
C ASN A 523 -40.51 -7.96 -26.62
N SER A 524 -39.68 -9.00 -26.81
CA SER A 524 -39.18 -9.79 -25.68
C SER A 524 -37.97 -9.11 -25.03
N LYS A 525 -38.21 -8.14 -24.14
CA LYS A 525 -37.24 -7.73 -23.12
C LYS A 525 -36.99 -8.83 -22.05
N GLU A 526 -37.49 -10.04 -22.27
CA GLU A 526 -37.41 -11.18 -21.35
C GLU A 526 -36.81 -12.42 -22.05
N THR A 527 -35.75 -12.25 -22.83
CA THR A 527 -34.94 -13.41 -23.26
C THR A 527 -34.11 -13.87 -22.06
N SER A 528 -34.73 -14.69 -21.20
CA SER A 528 -34.09 -15.25 -20.01
C SER A 528 -32.90 -16.16 -20.40
N LEU A 529 -31.87 -16.17 -19.55
CA LEU A 529 -30.68 -17.04 -19.59
C LEU A 529 -31.03 -18.52 -19.84
N SER A 530 -32.25 -18.94 -19.53
CA SER A 530 -32.81 -20.27 -19.83
C SER A 530 -32.78 -20.67 -21.30
N THR A 531 -32.61 -19.72 -22.23
CA THR A 531 -32.55 -19.97 -23.67
C THR A 531 -31.16 -20.44 -24.14
N PHE A 532 -30.12 -20.21 -23.33
CA PHE A 532 -28.74 -20.55 -23.65
C PHE A 532 -28.29 -21.74 -22.77
N MET A 533 -27.92 -22.86 -23.41
CA MET A 533 -27.27 -23.97 -22.72
C MET A 533 -25.76 -23.83 -22.83
N PHE A 534 -25.07 -23.92 -21.70
CA PHE A 534 -23.62 -23.98 -21.64
C PHE A 534 -23.21 -25.44 -21.46
N GLN A 535 -22.53 -25.99 -22.45
CA GLN A 535 -21.96 -27.34 -22.34
C GLN A 535 -20.45 -27.24 -22.08
N PRO A 536 -19.89 -28.02 -21.13
CA PRO A 536 -18.45 -28.06 -20.90
C PRO A 536 -17.71 -28.43 -22.19
N LYS A 537 -16.55 -27.81 -22.43
CA LYS A 537 -15.60 -28.26 -23.48
C LYS A 537 -15.21 -29.70 -23.14
N MET A 538 -15.43 -30.66 -24.05
CA MET A 538 -15.00 -32.06 -23.82
C MET A 538 -13.46 -32.12 -23.78
N GLU A 539 -12.89 -32.99 -22.94
CA GLU A 539 -11.44 -33.11 -22.68
C GLU A 539 -10.60 -33.34 -23.96
N ASP A 540 -11.21 -33.84 -25.04
CA ASP A 540 -10.52 -34.21 -26.28
C ASP A 540 -10.48 -33.09 -27.34
N GLY A 541 -11.00 -31.89 -27.05
CA GLY A 541 -11.00 -30.75 -28.00
C GLY A 541 -11.85 -30.93 -29.28
N LEU A 542 -12.44 -32.11 -29.47
CA LEU A 542 -13.29 -32.44 -30.62
C LEU A 542 -14.71 -31.92 -30.39
N VAL A 543 -14.94 -30.66 -30.74
CA VAL A 543 -16.29 -30.17 -31.04
C VAL A 543 -16.81 -30.96 -32.25
N SER A 544 -17.93 -31.68 -32.10
CA SER A 544 -18.49 -32.50 -33.20
C SER A 544 -18.66 -31.67 -34.47
N GLN A 545 -18.45 -32.25 -35.66
CA GLN A 545 -18.64 -31.54 -36.94
C GLN A 545 -20.04 -30.91 -37.05
N ASP A 546 -21.04 -31.53 -36.41
CA ASP A 546 -22.42 -31.04 -36.34
C ASP A 546 -22.58 -29.79 -35.45
N LEU A 547 -21.73 -29.61 -34.44
CA LEU A 547 -21.67 -28.38 -33.65
C LEU A 547 -21.01 -27.23 -34.41
N LYS A 548 -19.99 -27.51 -35.22
CA LYS A 548 -19.35 -26.50 -36.09
C LYS A 548 -20.32 -25.96 -37.14
N SER A 549 -21.14 -26.81 -37.76
CA SER A 549 -22.13 -26.37 -38.77
C SER A 549 -23.23 -25.49 -38.14
N ARG A 550 -23.75 -25.87 -36.96
CA ARG A 550 -24.77 -25.09 -36.24
C ARG A 550 -24.25 -23.75 -35.72
N TYR A 551 -23.00 -23.70 -35.26
CA TYR A 551 -22.35 -22.44 -34.85
C TYR A 551 -22.20 -21.46 -36.02
N VAL A 552 -21.75 -21.97 -37.18
CA VAL A 552 -21.61 -21.18 -38.40
C VAL A 552 -22.96 -20.60 -38.85
N ASP A 553 -24.05 -21.38 -38.76
CA ASP A 553 -25.39 -20.90 -39.11
C ASP A 553 -25.97 -19.89 -38.11
N PHE A 554 -25.67 -20.03 -36.82
CA PHE A 554 -26.05 -19.06 -35.79
C PHE A 554 -25.37 -17.70 -35.99
N VAL A 555 -24.06 -17.70 -36.26
CA VAL A 555 -23.27 -16.49 -36.55
C VAL A 555 -23.71 -15.84 -37.86
N LYS A 556 -24.08 -16.63 -38.88
CA LYS A 556 -24.55 -16.12 -40.19
C LYS A 556 -25.92 -15.44 -40.14
N LYS A 557 -26.78 -15.77 -39.17
CA LYS A 557 -28.17 -15.25 -39.08
C LYS A 557 -28.33 -13.95 -38.26
N ASN A 558 -27.27 -13.17 -38.04
CA ASN A 558 -27.28 -11.88 -37.29
C ASN A 558 -27.72 -11.95 -35.81
N LYS A 559 -27.97 -13.13 -35.25
CA LYS A 559 -28.38 -13.29 -33.83
C LYS A 559 -27.21 -13.23 -32.84
N TRP A 560 -25.98 -13.15 -33.33
CA TRP A 560 -24.77 -13.02 -32.52
C TRP A 560 -24.78 -11.77 -31.64
N LEU A 561 -25.13 -10.60 -32.19
CA LEU A 561 -25.14 -9.34 -31.43
C LEU A 561 -26.18 -9.36 -30.30
N GLU A 562 -27.37 -9.91 -30.56
CA GLU A 562 -28.45 -10.00 -29.57
C GLU A 562 -28.09 -10.97 -28.44
N ALA A 563 -27.56 -12.15 -28.77
CA ALA A 563 -27.12 -13.12 -27.77
C ALA A 563 -25.94 -12.61 -26.94
N ARG A 564 -24.96 -11.98 -27.58
CA ARG A 564 -23.85 -11.31 -26.91
C ARG A 564 -24.35 -10.26 -25.92
N GLN A 565 -25.26 -9.38 -26.35
CA GLN A 565 -25.79 -8.34 -25.48
C GLN A 565 -26.48 -8.91 -24.24
N CYS A 566 -27.29 -9.97 -24.41
CA CYS A 566 -27.93 -10.67 -23.29
C CYS A 566 -26.91 -11.29 -22.32
N LEU A 567 -25.82 -11.86 -22.84
CA LEU A 567 -24.76 -12.44 -22.00
C LEU A 567 -23.90 -11.38 -21.30
N GLU A 568 -23.64 -10.26 -21.97
CA GLU A 568 -22.91 -9.12 -21.38
C GLU A 568 -23.69 -8.49 -20.21
N GLU A 569 -25.02 -8.44 -20.30
CA GLU A 569 -25.90 -7.98 -19.20
C GLU A 569 -25.78 -8.88 -17.95
N GLU A 570 -25.43 -10.16 -18.14
CA GLU A 570 -25.19 -11.14 -17.08
C GLU A 570 -23.71 -11.22 -16.67
N GLY A 571 -22.87 -10.29 -17.13
CA GLY A 571 -21.46 -10.25 -16.79
C GLY A 571 -20.62 -11.32 -17.50
N VAL A 572 -21.05 -11.79 -18.67
CA VAL A 572 -20.34 -12.79 -19.48
C VAL A 572 -19.99 -12.20 -20.83
N PHE A 573 -18.70 -12.12 -21.11
CA PHE A 573 -18.21 -11.75 -22.43
C PHE A 573 -17.97 -13.01 -23.28
N VAL A 574 -18.31 -12.94 -24.57
CA VAL A 574 -18.08 -14.05 -25.52
C VAL A 574 -17.35 -13.51 -26.75
N TRP A 575 -16.26 -14.18 -27.12
CA TRP A 575 -15.50 -13.89 -28.34
C TRP A 575 -16.16 -14.57 -29.54
N ARG A 576 -16.18 -13.92 -30.71
CA ARG A 576 -16.79 -14.51 -31.92
C ARG A 576 -15.96 -15.65 -32.49
N SER A 577 -14.65 -15.60 -32.35
CA SER A 577 -13.71 -16.51 -33.01
C SER A 577 -13.28 -17.71 -32.17
N GLY A 578 -13.84 -17.91 -30.96
CA GLY A 578 -13.48 -19.05 -30.11
C GLY A 578 -13.07 -18.61 -28.70
N ASP A 579 -12.02 -19.20 -28.16
CA ASP A 579 -11.37 -18.65 -26.97
C ASP A 579 -10.43 -17.49 -27.35
N LEU A 580 -9.77 -16.92 -26.34
CA LEU A 580 -8.89 -15.79 -26.54
C LEU A 580 -7.69 -16.14 -27.43
N GLU A 581 -7.16 -17.36 -27.29
CA GLU A 581 -6.03 -17.86 -28.08
C GLU A 581 -6.43 -18.01 -29.55
N ASP A 582 -7.64 -18.52 -29.83
CA ASP A 582 -8.19 -18.59 -31.18
C ASP A 582 -8.30 -17.20 -31.84
N VAL A 583 -8.72 -16.17 -31.09
CA VAL A 583 -8.75 -14.78 -31.58
C VAL A 583 -7.34 -14.30 -31.94
N PHE A 584 -6.33 -14.61 -31.11
CA PHE A 584 -4.94 -14.29 -31.44
C PHE A 584 -4.46 -15.00 -32.69
N ILE A 585 -4.68 -16.30 -32.74
CA ILE A 585 -4.23 -17.14 -33.84
C ILE A 585 -4.88 -16.67 -35.14
N ASP A 586 -6.18 -16.35 -35.16
CA ASP A 586 -6.83 -15.82 -36.35
C ASP A 586 -6.30 -14.44 -36.78
N ILE A 587 -5.93 -13.59 -35.83
CA ILE A 587 -5.28 -12.29 -36.13
C ILE A 587 -3.87 -12.52 -36.70
N VAL A 588 -3.11 -13.45 -36.13
CA VAL A 588 -1.71 -13.76 -36.51
C VAL A 588 -1.62 -14.56 -37.82
N LYS A 589 -2.55 -15.46 -38.11
CA LYS A 589 -2.61 -16.27 -39.34
C LYS A 589 -2.67 -15.45 -40.63
N ASN A 590 -3.03 -14.18 -40.55
CA ASN A 590 -3.06 -13.26 -41.69
C ASN A 590 -1.68 -12.66 -42.04
N PHE A 591 -0.59 -13.16 -41.44
CA PHE A 591 0.77 -12.65 -41.65
C PHE A 591 1.72 -13.68 -42.29
N GLU A 592 2.61 -13.21 -43.17
CA GLU A 592 3.62 -14.03 -43.87
C GLU A 592 4.64 -14.71 -42.93
N TRP A 593 4.81 -14.20 -41.70
CA TRP A 593 5.73 -14.76 -40.69
C TRP A 593 5.03 -15.65 -39.65
N ALA A 594 3.73 -15.92 -39.82
CA ALA A 594 2.93 -16.69 -38.87
C ALA A 594 3.47 -18.11 -38.62
N ASP A 595 4.14 -18.72 -39.59
CA ASP A 595 4.61 -20.11 -39.48
C ASP A 595 5.70 -20.32 -38.41
N GLU A 596 6.53 -19.31 -38.11
CA GLU A 596 7.57 -19.41 -37.06
C GLU A 596 7.00 -19.09 -35.67
N THR A 597 6.18 -18.05 -35.53
CA THR A 597 5.58 -17.65 -34.24
C THR A 597 4.56 -18.68 -33.75
N THR A 598 3.75 -19.23 -34.67
CA THR A 598 2.78 -20.29 -34.35
C THR A 598 3.49 -21.58 -33.96
N LYS A 599 4.68 -21.88 -34.53
CA LYS A 599 5.53 -22.98 -34.07
C LYS A 599 6.07 -22.74 -32.66
N ILE A 600 6.59 -21.54 -32.36
CA ILE A 600 7.10 -21.19 -31.02
C ILE A 600 6.02 -21.32 -29.94
N TRP A 601 4.77 -20.93 -30.25
CA TRP A 601 3.66 -21.00 -29.31
C TRP A 601 3.05 -22.40 -29.17
N SER A 602 3.08 -23.21 -30.23
CA SER A 602 2.57 -24.60 -30.20
C SER A 602 3.58 -25.62 -29.67
N SER A 603 4.88 -25.32 -29.71
CA SER A 603 5.94 -26.20 -29.21
C SER A 603 6.30 -25.90 -27.74
N ASN A 604 5.55 -26.50 -26.81
CA ASN A 604 5.82 -26.60 -25.36
C ASN A 604 6.16 -25.31 -24.58
N GLN A 605 5.31 -25.01 -23.58
CA GLN A 605 5.45 -23.95 -22.56
C GLN A 605 6.84 -23.82 -21.91
N THR A 606 7.66 -24.87 -21.87
CA THR A 606 9.02 -24.85 -21.31
C THR A 606 10.07 -24.16 -22.20
N PHE A 607 9.82 -23.96 -23.50
CA PHE A 607 10.81 -23.36 -24.41
C PHE A 607 10.87 -21.83 -24.32
N LEU A 608 9.79 -21.20 -23.83
CA LEU A 608 9.70 -19.75 -23.65
C LEU A 608 10.51 -19.23 -22.45
N ASP A 609 10.89 -20.10 -21.51
CA ASP A 609 11.58 -19.68 -20.28
C ASP A 609 13.08 -19.36 -20.49
N ASP A 610 13.73 -19.88 -21.56
CA ASP A 610 15.20 -19.87 -21.63
C ASP A 610 15.85 -19.16 -22.85
N ASN A 611 15.16 -18.89 -23.97
CA ASN A 611 15.89 -18.55 -25.23
C ASN A 611 15.31 -17.47 -26.17
N VAL A 612 14.25 -16.75 -25.82
CA VAL A 612 13.74 -15.66 -26.67
C VAL A 612 13.91 -14.33 -25.96
N SER A 613 14.63 -13.37 -26.57
CA SER A 613 14.74 -12.03 -26.00
C SER A 613 13.36 -11.39 -25.94
N ASP A 614 13.01 -10.82 -24.77
CA ASP A 614 11.76 -10.09 -24.53
C ASP A 614 11.44 -9.07 -25.63
N GLU A 615 12.45 -8.54 -26.32
CA GLU A 615 12.35 -7.49 -27.31
C GLU A 615 11.71 -7.95 -28.64
N ASN A 616 12.03 -9.16 -29.14
CA ASN A 616 11.45 -9.70 -30.38
C ASN A 616 10.00 -10.16 -30.20
N ILE A 617 9.69 -10.75 -29.05
CA ILE A 617 8.30 -11.06 -28.67
C ILE A 617 7.52 -9.78 -28.54
N ARG A 618 8.09 -8.74 -27.91
CA ARG A 618 7.43 -7.45 -27.73
C ARG A 618 7.16 -6.73 -29.06
N GLU A 619 8.08 -6.67 -30.01
CA GLU A 619 7.83 -6.05 -31.32
C GLU A 619 6.77 -6.79 -32.15
N SER A 620 6.83 -8.13 -32.14
CA SER A 620 5.86 -8.99 -32.82
C SER A 620 4.47 -8.88 -32.17
N THR A 621 4.43 -8.80 -30.84
CA THR A 621 3.22 -8.58 -30.05
C THR A 621 2.65 -7.20 -30.34
N VAL A 622 3.42 -6.12 -30.24
CA VAL A 622 2.96 -4.75 -30.54
C VAL A 622 2.41 -4.64 -31.96
N SER A 623 3.05 -5.30 -32.93
CA SER A 623 2.55 -5.35 -34.32
C SER A 623 1.21 -6.09 -34.41
N ALA A 624 1.09 -7.29 -33.85
CA ALA A 624 -0.18 -8.03 -33.78
C ALA A 624 -1.28 -7.21 -33.08
N PHE A 625 -0.93 -6.43 -32.06
CA PHE A 625 -1.86 -5.61 -31.30
C PHE A 625 -2.39 -4.37 -32.04
N ASN A 626 -1.58 -3.73 -32.88
CA ASN A 626 -2.05 -2.66 -33.78
C ASN A 626 -3.15 -3.16 -34.74
N LEU A 627 -3.26 -4.48 -34.91
CA LEU A 627 -4.33 -5.12 -35.67
C LEU A 627 -5.47 -5.61 -34.78
N CYS A 628 -5.17 -6.12 -33.58
CA CYS A 628 -6.16 -6.39 -32.53
C CYS A 628 -7.06 -5.18 -32.23
N GLY A 629 -6.49 -3.97 -32.18
CA GLY A 629 -7.29 -2.74 -31.98
C GLY A 629 -8.39 -2.59 -33.03
N LYS A 630 -8.12 -3.00 -34.29
CA LYS A 630 -9.10 -2.92 -35.39
C LYS A 630 -10.23 -3.95 -35.28
N ASP A 631 -10.07 -4.96 -34.43
CA ASP A 631 -11.10 -5.96 -34.19
C ASP A 631 -12.25 -5.39 -33.34
N SER A 632 -13.48 -5.55 -33.84
CA SER A 632 -14.67 -5.11 -33.13
C SER A 632 -14.86 -5.79 -31.79
N ASP A 633 -14.40 -7.04 -31.63
CA ASP A 633 -14.59 -7.80 -30.39
C ASP A 633 -13.68 -7.31 -29.27
N ILE A 634 -12.43 -6.96 -29.56
CA ILE A 634 -11.51 -6.39 -28.56
C ILE A 634 -12.01 -5.03 -28.09
N THR A 635 -12.52 -4.22 -29.02
CA THR A 635 -13.17 -2.95 -28.67
C THR A 635 -14.34 -3.17 -27.71
N GLN A 636 -15.19 -4.15 -28.00
CA GLN A 636 -16.35 -4.47 -27.16
C GLN A 636 -15.97 -5.09 -25.82
N PHE A 637 -14.88 -5.86 -25.76
CA PHE A 637 -14.36 -6.42 -24.51
C PHE A 637 -13.96 -5.33 -23.52
N ILE A 638 -13.29 -4.29 -24.01
CA ILE A 638 -12.90 -3.13 -23.19
C ILE A 638 -14.14 -2.40 -22.65
N LEU A 639 -15.19 -2.27 -23.47
CA LEU A 639 -16.47 -1.67 -23.04
C LEU A 639 -17.20 -2.52 -22.01
N PHE A 640 -17.09 -3.83 -22.12
CA PHE A 640 -17.64 -4.76 -21.14
C PHE A 640 -16.93 -4.62 -19.77
N LEU A 641 -15.59 -4.49 -19.77
CA LEU A 641 -14.81 -4.24 -18.54
C LEU A 641 -15.19 -2.92 -17.86
N GLU A 642 -15.43 -1.86 -18.64
CA GLU A 642 -15.87 -0.59 -18.08
C GLU A 642 -17.29 -0.63 -17.51
N ARG A 643 -18.23 -1.28 -18.23
CA ARG A 643 -19.62 -1.43 -17.77
C ARG A 643 -19.70 -2.19 -16.45
N THR A 644 -18.94 -3.28 -16.31
CA THR A 644 -18.90 -4.10 -15.08
C THR A 644 -18.27 -3.38 -13.89
N GLN A 645 -17.29 -2.50 -14.11
CA GLN A 645 -16.75 -1.62 -13.05
C GLN A 645 -17.83 -0.74 -12.40
N ARG A 646 -18.78 -0.23 -13.18
CA ARG A 646 -19.82 0.69 -12.67
C ARG A 646 -20.83 -0.01 -11.77
N VAL A 647 -21.20 -1.25 -12.09
CA VAL A 647 -22.10 -2.07 -11.26
C VAL A 647 -21.43 -2.44 -9.93
N GLY A 648 -20.13 -2.75 -9.95
CA GLY A 648 -19.35 -3.08 -8.75
C GLY A 648 -19.08 -1.90 -7.80
N LEU A 649 -19.01 -0.66 -8.31
CA LEU A 649 -18.83 0.54 -7.48
C LEU A 649 -20.13 1.04 -6.82
N GLY A 650 -21.29 0.66 -7.37
CA GLY A 650 -22.60 1.05 -6.85
C GLY A 650 -23.26 0.02 -5.93
N SER A 651 -22.69 -1.18 -5.76
CA SER A 651 -23.43 -2.26 -5.13
C SER A 651 -22.56 -3.24 -4.35
N ASN A 652 -22.85 -3.37 -3.05
CA ASN A 652 -22.59 -4.57 -2.26
C ASN A 652 -23.45 -5.73 -2.82
N ILE A 653 -23.20 -6.18 -4.05
CA ILE A 653 -23.86 -7.39 -4.56
C ILE A 653 -23.03 -8.58 -4.13
N GLN A 654 -23.39 -9.12 -2.96
CA GLN A 654 -23.44 -10.56 -2.79
C GLN A 654 -24.33 -11.13 -3.89
N LYS A 655 -23.73 -11.71 -4.93
CA LYS A 655 -24.22 -12.87 -5.67
C LYS A 655 -23.06 -13.51 -6.40
#